data_AF-A0A2R4TEB1-F1
#
_entry.id   AF-A0A2R4TEB1-F1
#
_cell.length_a   1.000
_cell.length_b   1.000
_cell.length_c   1.000
_cell.angle_alpha   90.00
_cell.angle_beta   90.00
_cell.angle_gamma   90.00
#
_symmetry.space_group_name_H-M   'P 1'
#
loop_
_entity.id
_entity.type
_entity.pdbx_description
1 polymer ?
#
loop_
_entity_poly.entity_id
_entity_poly.type
_entity_poly.pdbx_seq_one_letter_code
_entity_poly.pdbx_strand_id
1 'polypeptide(L)'
;MVVCVAAVAFLFTLDLWGPSYAPLGGLTAGILFTASCVGWALLTLQDGVLTGLRKAVWVPVGNAVFSIGKLLLLVVFATALPVLGIFVSWAAAIALSVLPLGWVIFRRLIPRQAAADVDREPLRMRDIGRFLAGDSVGSLFSLAMINLLPVMVAVRFDAAHNGFFYIAYTVGGTMEFMAINMASSLTAHASHSPESLAGGVRGALRRMTVLLVPVVVFLIVFAPQILAPFGEDYAAHGTMVLRLLAAAALPRVAVELYIGVLRVQGRTGVLALLQGTMCVLVLGSAAMLLGPVGISGAGMAMLVSMTVMAAVSVPGLRAALSGREPRPSWFTALVRRRGPEVEEYGTTWARRAAERREEAAAEYAQEYGTDWARQTSYLRSVHDDTATPAFGFPVYVQDPQESVGASGEPDPGRAAVRSEQALDPGESRLALALWLLLGLAAVLFWAPLFQASDITMDQLSGTQLLRALPPVTLTAGVLLIVVHSAAVSLLRPRPALLSAGLLVTFAALHSAPAVLGWEPEPVRGAWYESPAGFLASAAGLDSPEPLLRWLPAFCQLLCLVAVLAILRATGLPVAAQWGAVWLLAVCGWALQRPLAPVALPLQLLLSCLALGLWYISRVRGRRRRDARSTSAQN
;
A
#
# COMPACT_ATOMS: atom_id res chain seq x y z
N MET A 1 -5.35 22.34 -20.80
CA MET A 1 -5.64 22.39 -22.24
C MET A 1 -5.91 21.03 -22.83
N VAL A 2 -4.93 20.11 -22.91
CA VAL A 2 -5.15 18.74 -23.45
C VAL A 2 -6.32 18.03 -22.77
N VAL A 3 -6.36 18.05 -21.42
CA VAL A 3 -7.44 17.46 -20.63
C VAL A 3 -8.80 18.10 -20.94
N CYS A 4 -8.86 19.42 -21.13
CA CYS A 4 -10.09 20.12 -21.47
C CYS A 4 -10.60 19.69 -22.85
N VAL A 5 -9.71 19.61 -23.86
CA VAL A 5 -10.07 19.17 -25.21
C VAL A 5 -10.59 17.73 -25.19
N ALA A 6 -9.91 16.84 -24.47
CA ALA A 6 -10.34 15.45 -24.32
C ALA A 6 -11.70 15.34 -23.59
N ALA A 7 -11.90 16.10 -22.51
CA ALA A 7 -13.17 16.12 -21.77
C ALA A 7 -14.31 16.65 -22.64
N VAL A 8 -14.08 17.73 -23.40
CA VAL A 8 -15.07 18.29 -24.32
C VAL A 8 -15.41 17.29 -25.44
N ALA A 9 -14.41 16.62 -26.03
CA ALA A 9 -14.63 15.57 -27.01
C ALA A 9 -15.43 14.38 -26.44
N PHE A 10 -15.17 14.00 -25.18
CA PHE A 10 -15.97 13.00 -24.48
C PHE A 10 -17.43 13.46 -24.29
N LEU A 11 -17.65 14.72 -23.88
CA LEU A 11 -19.01 15.28 -23.73
C LEU A 11 -19.77 15.29 -25.06
N PHE A 12 -19.11 15.59 -26.17
CA PHE A 12 -19.73 15.52 -27.51
C PHE A 12 -20.00 14.09 -27.99
N THR A 13 -19.36 13.09 -27.40
CA THR A 13 -19.56 11.68 -27.76
C THR A 13 -20.45 10.94 -26.77
N LEU A 14 -21.07 11.61 -25.78
CA LEU A 14 -21.87 10.99 -24.72
C LEU A 14 -22.92 9.99 -25.23
N ASP A 15 -23.57 10.30 -26.35
CA ASP A 15 -24.58 9.44 -26.97
C ASP A 15 -24.04 8.06 -27.38
N LEU A 16 -22.72 7.94 -27.57
CA LEU A 16 -22.03 6.70 -27.93
C LEU A 16 -21.64 5.85 -26.69
N TRP A 17 -21.63 6.43 -25.49
CA TRP A 17 -21.15 5.77 -24.26
C TRP A 17 -22.28 5.18 -23.39
N GLY A 18 -23.52 5.24 -23.88
CA GLY A 18 -24.66 4.58 -23.25
C GLY A 18 -25.34 5.39 -22.13
N PRO A 19 -26.49 4.89 -21.63
CA PRO A 19 -27.37 5.64 -20.72
C PRO A 19 -26.75 5.94 -19.35
N SER A 20 -25.73 5.18 -18.94
CA SER A 20 -25.00 5.38 -17.68
C SER A 20 -24.37 6.77 -17.55
N TYR A 21 -24.08 7.46 -18.67
CA TYR A 21 -23.48 8.80 -18.69
C TYR A 21 -24.46 9.91 -19.05
N ALA A 22 -25.73 9.60 -19.31
CA ALA A 22 -26.77 10.58 -19.64
C ALA A 22 -26.89 11.75 -18.62
N PRO A 23 -26.68 11.56 -17.30
CA PRO A 23 -26.72 12.66 -16.34
C PRO A 23 -25.68 13.77 -16.57
N LEU A 24 -24.65 13.52 -17.39
CA LEU A 24 -23.59 14.50 -17.73
C LEU A 24 -23.96 15.40 -18.92
N GLY A 25 -25.08 15.16 -19.61
CA GLY A 25 -25.48 15.91 -20.81
C GLY A 25 -25.88 17.37 -20.56
N GLY A 26 -26.17 17.77 -19.31
CA GLY A 26 -26.50 19.15 -18.97
C GLY A 26 -25.28 20.07 -19.01
N LEU A 27 -25.44 21.32 -19.47
CA LEU A 27 -24.35 22.31 -19.56
C LEU A 27 -23.58 22.47 -18.24
N THR A 28 -24.31 22.59 -17.12
CA THR A 28 -23.71 22.72 -15.79
C THR A 28 -22.94 21.47 -15.38
N ALA A 29 -23.47 20.28 -15.67
CA ALA A 29 -22.82 19.00 -15.38
C ALA A 29 -21.56 18.81 -16.23
N GLY A 30 -21.60 19.17 -17.52
CA GLY A 30 -20.46 19.13 -18.43
C GLY A 30 -19.34 20.10 -18.04
N ILE A 31 -19.67 21.32 -17.60
CA ILE A 31 -18.68 22.27 -17.06
C ILE A 31 -18.06 21.70 -15.78
N LEU A 32 -18.87 21.21 -14.84
CA LEU A 32 -18.38 20.64 -13.59
C LEU A 32 -17.52 19.38 -13.82
N PHE A 33 -17.89 18.53 -14.78
CA PHE A 33 -17.11 17.40 -15.26
C PHE A 33 -15.75 17.83 -15.81
N THR A 34 -15.74 18.80 -16.72
CA THR A 34 -14.50 19.31 -17.31
C THR A 34 -13.59 19.91 -16.23
N ALA A 35 -14.14 20.71 -15.33
CA ALA A 35 -13.42 21.28 -14.20
C ALA A 35 -12.86 20.19 -13.26
N SER A 36 -13.63 19.13 -13.02
CA SER A 36 -13.20 17.99 -12.20
C SER A 36 -12.08 17.19 -12.85
N CYS A 37 -12.14 16.95 -14.17
CA CYS A 37 -11.05 16.31 -14.91
C CYS A 37 -9.76 17.14 -14.87
N VAL A 38 -9.88 18.46 -15.01
CA VAL A 38 -8.74 19.38 -14.86
C VAL A 38 -8.20 19.34 -13.44
N GLY A 39 -9.07 19.38 -12.43
CA GLY A 39 -8.68 19.27 -11.02
C GLY A 39 -7.95 17.96 -10.72
N TRP A 40 -8.46 16.83 -11.22
CA TRP A 40 -7.81 15.52 -11.07
C TRP A 40 -6.42 15.48 -11.72
N ALA A 41 -6.29 16.05 -12.92
CA ALA A 41 -5.00 16.17 -13.59
C ALA A 41 -4.03 17.08 -12.82
N LEU A 42 -4.52 18.18 -12.24
CA LEU A 42 -3.70 19.05 -11.40
C LEU A 42 -3.26 18.35 -10.12
N LEU A 43 -4.14 17.59 -9.47
CA LEU A 43 -3.83 16.83 -8.26
C LEU A 43 -2.70 15.81 -8.51
N THR A 44 -2.79 15.06 -9.60
CA THR A 44 -1.74 14.09 -9.97
C THR A 44 -0.41 14.76 -10.35
N LEU A 45 -0.46 15.93 -11.01
CA LEU A 45 0.74 16.73 -11.29
C LEU A 45 1.38 17.31 -10.02
N GLN A 46 0.57 17.74 -9.04
CA GLN A 46 1.07 18.25 -7.76
C GLN A 46 1.87 17.19 -7.01
N ASP A 47 1.41 15.94 -7.00
CA ASP A 47 2.13 14.82 -6.40
C ASP A 47 3.51 14.62 -7.05
N GLY A 48 3.57 14.71 -8.39
CA GLY A 48 4.82 14.67 -9.14
C GLY A 48 5.77 15.83 -8.82
N VAL A 49 5.24 17.06 -8.73
CA VAL A 49 6.02 18.26 -8.39
C VAL A 49 6.58 18.19 -6.97
N LEU A 50 5.77 17.78 -5.98
CA LEU A 50 6.22 17.63 -4.59
C LEU A 50 7.30 16.56 -4.45
N THR A 51 7.17 15.48 -5.22
CA THR A 51 8.18 14.42 -5.31
C THR A 51 9.48 14.96 -5.91
N GLY A 52 9.41 15.75 -6.98
CA GLY A 52 10.57 16.41 -7.60
C GLY A 52 11.25 17.45 -6.71
N LEU A 53 10.48 18.20 -5.91
CA LEU A 53 10.98 19.18 -4.94
C LEU A 53 11.52 18.56 -3.64
N ARG A 54 11.68 17.23 -3.57
CA ARG A 54 12.10 16.48 -2.38
C ARG A 54 11.22 16.76 -1.15
N LYS A 55 9.94 17.05 -1.36
CA LYS A 55 8.92 17.27 -0.33
C LYS A 55 7.81 16.22 -0.38
N ALA A 56 8.18 14.99 -0.74
CA ALA A 56 7.27 13.84 -0.89
C ALA A 56 6.41 13.55 0.35
N VAL A 57 6.83 13.97 1.56
CA VAL A 57 6.01 13.88 2.78
C VAL A 57 4.67 14.61 2.66
N TRP A 58 4.58 15.65 1.82
CA TRP A 58 3.33 16.36 1.56
C TRP A 58 2.36 15.58 0.67
N VAL A 59 2.82 14.56 -0.06
CA VAL A 59 1.99 13.73 -0.95
C VAL A 59 1.01 12.86 -0.14
N PRO A 60 1.43 12.10 0.89
CA PRO A 60 0.50 11.42 1.80
C PRO A 60 -0.46 12.37 2.50
N VAL A 61 0.00 13.56 2.91
CA VAL A 61 -0.85 14.56 3.59
C VAL A 61 -1.95 15.06 2.66
N GLY A 62 -1.60 15.45 1.42
CA GLY A 62 -2.57 15.88 0.41
C GLY A 62 -3.58 14.79 0.08
N ASN A 63 -3.12 13.55 -0.09
CA ASN A 63 -3.99 12.40 -0.34
C ASN A 63 -4.88 12.03 0.85
N ALA A 64 -4.41 12.21 2.09
CA ALA A 64 -5.22 12.03 3.29
C ALA A 64 -6.31 13.10 3.40
N VAL A 65 -5.97 14.38 3.17
CA VAL A 65 -6.95 15.48 3.14
C VAL A 65 -7.99 15.26 2.06
N PHE A 66 -7.56 14.86 0.86
CA PHE A 66 -8.45 14.50 -0.24
C PHE A 66 -9.40 13.35 0.15
N SER A 67 -8.86 12.26 0.71
CA SER A 67 -9.64 11.06 1.04
C SER A 67 -10.62 11.30 2.19
N ILE A 68 -10.19 11.97 3.26
CA ILE A 68 -11.05 12.32 4.41
C ILE A 68 -12.10 13.34 3.98
N GLY A 69 -11.70 14.37 3.23
CA GLY A 69 -12.61 15.38 2.70
C GLY A 69 -13.68 14.74 1.82
N LYS A 70 -13.29 13.85 0.91
CA LYS A 70 -14.22 13.09 0.07
C LYS A 70 -15.20 12.27 0.90
N LEU A 71 -14.75 11.55 1.93
CA LEU A 71 -15.64 10.73 2.77
C LEU A 71 -16.66 11.61 3.52
N LEU A 72 -16.23 12.71 4.11
CA LEU A 72 -17.11 13.65 4.80
C LEU A 72 -18.14 14.28 3.84
N LEU A 73 -17.66 14.77 2.69
CA LEU A 73 -18.51 15.37 1.67
C LEU A 73 -19.47 14.36 1.06
N LEU A 74 -19.07 13.10 0.93
CA LEU A 74 -19.95 12.02 0.46
C LEU A 74 -21.11 11.81 1.42
N VAL A 75 -20.88 11.77 2.73
CA VAL A 75 -21.95 11.64 3.73
C VAL A 75 -22.93 12.81 3.62
N VAL A 76 -22.43 14.04 3.46
CA VAL A 76 -23.25 15.25 3.34
C VAL A 76 -24.05 15.27 2.02
N PHE A 77 -23.41 14.96 0.90
CA PHE A 77 -24.05 15.07 -0.42
C PHE A 77 -24.86 13.85 -0.83
N ALA A 78 -24.62 12.68 -0.24
CA ALA A 78 -25.41 11.48 -0.50
C ALA A 78 -26.88 11.66 -0.11
N THR A 79 -27.18 12.46 0.92
CA THR A 79 -28.55 12.76 1.33
C THR A 79 -29.14 13.97 0.60
N ALA A 80 -28.31 14.93 0.18
CA ALA A 80 -28.76 16.18 -0.42
C ALA A 80 -28.96 16.09 -1.96
N LEU A 81 -28.18 15.27 -2.65
CA LEU A 81 -28.19 15.13 -4.12
C LEU A 81 -28.17 13.64 -4.50
N PRO A 82 -29.34 12.99 -4.65
CA PRO A 82 -29.41 11.53 -4.86
C PRO A 82 -28.73 11.03 -6.15
N VAL A 83 -28.69 11.86 -7.20
CA VAL A 83 -28.18 11.46 -8.52
C VAL A 83 -26.72 11.88 -8.73
N LEU A 84 -26.35 13.12 -8.34
CA LEU A 84 -25.00 13.67 -8.57
C LEU A 84 -24.17 13.82 -7.29
N GLY A 85 -24.70 13.49 -6.11
CA GLY A 85 -24.03 13.73 -4.83
C GLY A 85 -22.69 13.03 -4.71
N ILE A 86 -22.57 11.80 -5.24
CA ILE A 86 -21.30 11.08 -5.29
C ILE A 86 -20.28 11.84 -6.17
N PHE A 87 -20.70 12.29 -7.35
CA PHE A 87 -19.84 13.02 -8.27
C PHE A 87 -19.41 14.39 -7.71
N VAL A 88 -20.36 15.14 -7.14
CA VAL A 88 -20.10 16.46 -6.52
C VAL A 88 -19.17 16.32 -5.31
N SER A 89 -19.31 15.26 -4.50
CA SER A 89 -18.41 15.01 -3.37
C SER A 89 -16.96 14.84 -3.80
N TRP A 90 -16.74 14.14 -4.93
CA TRP A 90 -15.42 13.99 -5.53
C TRP A 90 -14.88 15.31 -6.06
N ALA A 91 -15.68 16.04 -6.83
CA ALA A 91 -15.29 17.34 -7.40
C ALA A 91 -14.89 18.35 -6.30
N ALA A 92 -15.70 18.43 -5.25
CA ALA A 92 -15.45 19.30 -4.11
C ALA A 92 -14.21 18.86 -3.31
N ALA A 93 -14.00 17.56 -3.11
CA ALA A 93 -12.80 17.05 -2.43
C ALA A 93 -11.51 17.34 -3.24
N ILE A 94 -11.56 17.20 -4.57
CA ILE A 94 -10.45 17.58 -5.46
C ILE A 94 -10.15 19.07 -5.26
N ALA A 95 -11.16 19.95 -5.31
CA ALA A 95 -10.95 21.38 -5.11
C ALA A 95 -10.36 21.70 -3.73
N LEU A 96 -10.85 21.04 -2.68
CA LEU A 96 -10.37 21.20 -1.31
C LEU A 96 -8.90 20.81 -1.15
N SER A 97 -8.41 19.84 -1.94
CA SER A 97 -7.00 19.41 -1.90
C SER A 97 -6.11 20.24 -2.84
N VAL A 98 -6.54 20.43 -4.09
CA VAL A 98 -5.74 21.07 -5.15
C VAL A 98 -5.47 22.54 -4.86
N LEU A 99 -6.46 23.28 -4.34
CA LEU A 99 -6.33 24.73 -4.15
C LEU A 99 -5.31 25.08 -3.05
N PRO A 100 -5.37 24.52 -1.82
CA PRO A 100 -4.38 24.82 -0.78
C PRO A 100 -2.99 24.32 -1.15
N LEU A 101 -2.89 23.12 -1.71
CA LEU A 101 -1.61 22.51 -2.08
C LEU A 101 -0.95 23.29 -3.22
N GLY A 102 -1.73 23.66 -4.23
CA GLY A 102 -1.29 24.51 -5.33
C GLY A 102 -0.79 25.87 -4.83
N TRP A 103 -1.52 26.51 -3.91
CA TRP A 103 -1.09 27.76 -3.31
C TRP A 103 0.27 27.63 -2.59
N VAL A 104 0.47 26.57 -1.78
CA VAL A 104 1.74 26.31 -1.10
C VAL A 104 2.87 26.07 -2.10
N ILE A 105 2.61 25.28 -3.15
CA ILE A 105 3.59 24.98 -4.20
C ILE A 105 4.05 26.27 -4.89
N PHE A 106 3.11 27.07 -5.41
CA PHE A 106 3.44 28.27 -6.19
C PHE A 106 3.99 29.42 -5.33
N ARG A 107 3.49 29.62 -4.10
CA ARG A 107 3.93 30.74 -3.27
C ARG A 107 5.17 30.47 -2.42
N ARG A 108 5.41 29.22 -2.02
CA ARG A 108 6.47 28.91 -1.05
C ARG A 108 7.49 27.93 -1.58
N LEU A 109 7.08 26.83 -2.20
CA LEU A 109 8.01 25.75 -2.53
C LEU A 109 8.82 26.04 -3.80
N ILE A 110 8.18 26.50 -4.88
CA ILE A 110 8.86 26.84 -6.13
C ILE A 110 9.83 28.02 -5.94
N PRO A 111 9.44 29.17 -5.33
CA PRO A 111 10.36 30.30 -5.18
C PRO A 111 11.59 29.98 -4.31
N ARG A 112 11.41 29.14 -3.28
CA ARG A 112 12.52 28.70 -2.41
C ARG A 112 13.51 27.79 -3.13
N GLN A 113 13.02 26.88 -3.97
CA GLN A 113 13.88 26.01 -4.76
C GLN A 113 14.57 26.79 -5.88
N ALA A 114 13.85 27.68 -6.56
CA ALA A 114 14.42 28.56 -7.58
C ALA A 114 15.54 29.46 -7.03
N ALA A 115 15.42 29.92 -5.78
CA ALA A 115 16.47 30.67 -5.10
C ALA A 115 17.68 29.80 -4.68
N ALA A 116 17.50 28.48 -4.54
CA ALA A 116 18.56 27.54 -4.18
C ALA A 116 19.31 26.97 -5.40
N ASP A 117 18.67 26.92 -6.57
CA ASP A 117 19.24 26.39 -7.83
C ASP A 117 19.71 27.50 -8.80
N VAL A 118 19.99 28.71 -8.29
CA VAL A 118 20.40 29.89 -9.11
C VAL A 118 21.61 29.60 -10.01
N ASP A 119 22.51 28.71 -9.58
CA ASP A 119 23.75 28.38 -10.28
C ASP A 119 23.65 27.18 -11.24
N ARG A 120 22.45 26.63 -11.48
CA ARG A 120 22.24 25.48 -12.37
C ARG A 120 21.65 25.90 -13.72
N GLU A 121 22.26 25.44 -14.81
CA GLU A 121 21.73 25.64 -16.16
C GLU A 121 20.31 25.06 -16.31
N PRO A 122 19.34 25.83 -16.84
CA PRO A 122 17.99 25.34 -17.08
C PRO A 122 18.01 24.17 -18.07
N LEU A 123 17.39 23.05 -17.69
CA LEU A 123 17.21 21.91 -18.59
C LEU A 123 16.46 22.33 -19.86
N ARG A 124 17.00 22.02 -21.03
CA ARG A 124 16.33 22.30 -22.31
C ARG A 124 15.04 21.48 -22.41
N MET A 125 13.96 22.11 -22.88
CA MET A 125 12.65 21.46 -23.11
C MET A 125 12.74 20.19 -23.97
N ARG A 126 13.75 20.11 -24.84
CA ARG A 126 14.03 18.98 -25.71
C ARG A 126 14.58 17.75 -24.97
N ASP A 127 15.33 17.96 -23.88
CA ASP A 127 15.84 16.89 -23.02
C ASP A 127 14.74 16.33 -22.11
N ILE A 128 13.86 17.21 -21.61
CA ILE A 128 12.63 16.85 -20.90
C ILE A 128 11.69 16.06 -21.83
N GLY A 129 11.49 16.54 -23.06
CA GLY A 129 10.62 15.88 -24.05
C GLY A 129 11.10 14.50 -24.47
N ARG A 130 12.41 14.29 -24.66
CA ARG A 130 12.98 12.97 -25.01
C ARG A 130 12.89 11.97 -23.84
N PHE A 131 12.99 12.45 -22.61
CA PHE A 131 12.78 11.65 -21.40
C PHE A 131 11.31 11.23 -21.22
N LEU A 132 10.39 12.18 -21.36
CA LEU A 132 8.95 11.92 -21.25
C LEU A 132 8.43 11.01 -22.38
N ALA A 133 8.93 11.15 -23.60
CA ALA A 133 8.43 10.39 -24.75
C ALA A 133 8.53 8.85 -24.58
N GLY A 134 9.52 8.36 -23.82
CA GLY A 134 9.73 6.91 -23.63
C GLY A 134 8.88 6.29 -22.51
N ASP A 135 8.96 6.84 -21.29
CA ASP A 135 8.26 6.29 -20.12
C ASP A 135 6.80 6.76 -20.05
N SER A 136 6.50 7.99 -20.50
CA SER A 136 5.12 8.52 -20.44
C SER A 136 4.18 7.78 -21.39
N VAL A 137 4.62 7.43 -22.61
CA VAL A 137 3.78 6.69 -23.56
C VAL A 137 3.38 5.32 -23.01
N GLY A 138 4.34 4.59 -22.43
CA GLY A 138 4.06 3.32 -21.78
C GLY A 138 3.13 3.48 -20.57
N SER A 139 3.36 4.50 -19.74
CA SER A 139 2.49 4.80 -18.58
C SER A 139 1.06 5.14 -19.01
N LEU A 140 0.88 5.85 -20.14
CA LEU A 140 -0.43 6.19 -20.68
C LEU A 140 -1.22 4.94 -21.09
N PHE A 141 -0.57 3.95 -21.73
CA PHE A 141 -1.21 2.68 -22.04
C PHE A 141 -1.61 1.89 -20.78
N SER A 142 -0.77 1.91 -19.74
CA SER A 142 -1.11 1.26 -18.47
C SER A 142 -2.27 1.96 -17.76
N LEU A 143 -2.28 3.30 -17.72
CA LEU A 143 -3.40 4.09 -17.20
C LEU A 143 -4.68 3.90 -18.01
N ALA A 144 -4.56 3.82 -19.34
CA ALA A 144 -5.69 3.58 -20.23
C ALA A 144 -6.31 2.21 -19.92
N MET A 145 -5.49 1.16 -19.79
CA MET A 145 -5.97 -0.17 -19.41
C MET A 145 -6.72 -0.15 -18.07
N ILE A 146 -6.15 0.47 -17.04
CA ILE A 146 -6.74 0.51 -15.69
C ILE A 146 -8.07 1.29 -15.68
N ASN A 147 -8.12 2.43 -16.35
CA ASN A 147 -9.29 3.33 -16.27
C ASN A 147 -10.37 3.03 -17.32
N LEU A 148 -10.02 2.48 -18.49
CA LEU A 148 -10.99 2.19 -19.54
C LEU A 148 -11.73 0.87 -19.32
N LEU A 149 -11.13 -0.12 -18.65
CA LEU A 149 -11.80 -1.41 -18.44
C LEU A 149 -13.13 -1.25 -17.67
N PRO A 150 -13.21 -0.51 -16.55
CA PRO A 150 -14.49 -0.23 -15.90
C PRO A 150 -15.46 0.57 -16.78
N VAL A 151 -14.95 1.52 -17.58
CA VAL A 151 -15.78 2.29 -18.52
C VAL A 151 -16.41 1.37 -19.55
N MET A 152 -15.67 0.42 -20.13
CA MET A 152 -16.20 -0.55 -21.08
C MET A 152 -17.31 -1.41 -20.48
N VAL A 153 -17.17 -1.83 -19.22
CA VAL A 153 -18.23 -2.56 -18.51
C VAL A 153 -19.45 -1.66 -18.31
N ALA A 154 -19.25 -0.42 -17.86
CA ALA A 154 -20.34 0.54 -17.62
C ALA A 154 -21.12 0.96 -18.88
N VAL A 155 -20.48 0.92 -20.05
CA VAL A 155 -21.12 1.17 -21.36
C VAL A 155 -21.93 -0.05 -21.80
N ARG A 156 -21.41 -1.25 -21.53
CA ARG A 156 -21.96 -2.50 -22.07
C ARG A 156 -23.08 -3.10 -21.21
N PHE A 157 -23.02 -2.86 -19.90
CA PHE A 157 -23.96 -3.40 -18.92
C PHE A 157 -24.74 -2.27 -18.25
N ASP A 158 -25.90 -2.62 -17.70
CA ASP A 158 -26.70 -1.74 -16.86
C ASP A 158 -26.03 -1.45 -15.51
N ALA A 159 -26.58 -0.48 -14.78
CA ALA A 159 -26.00 0.02 -13.54
C ALA A 159 -25.82 -1.06 -12.45
N ALA A 160 -26.72 -2.05 -12.37
CA ALA A 160 -26.65 -3.12 -11.38
C ALA A 160 -25.44 -4.04 -11.62
N HIS A 161 -25.31 -4.57 -12.84
CA HIS A 161 -24.18 -5.42 -13.22
C HIS A 161 -22.84 -4.68 -13.18
N ASN A 162 -22.82 -3.39 -13.56
CA ASN A 162 -21.65 -2.55 -13.39
C ASN A 162 -21.26 -2.38 -11.92
N GLY A 163 -22.24 -2.23 -11.02
CA GLY A 163 -22.01 -2.20 -9.57
C GLY A 163 -21.35 -3.48 -9.06
N PHE A 164 -21.87 -4.65 -9.44
CA PHE A 164 -21.28 -5.95 -9.08
C PHE A 164 -19.82 -6.06 -9.56
N PHE A 165 -19.54 -5.67 -10.80
CA PHE A 165 -18.20 -5.64 -11.34
C PHE A 165 -17.29 -4.65 -10.60
N TYR A 166 -17.73 -3.42 -10.38
CA TYR A 166 -16.89 -2.35 -9.84
C TYR A 166 -16.41 -2.65 -8.41
N ILE A 167 -17.26 -3.26 -7.57
CA ILE A 167 -16.85 -3.70 -6.23
C ILE A 167 -15.79 -4.79 -6.32
N ALA A 168 -16.02 -5.83 -7.12
CA ALA A 168 -15.05 -6.91 -7.33
C ALA A 168 -13.73 -6.38 -7.92
N TYR A 169 -13.81 -5.46 -8.88
CA TYR A 169 -12.67 -4.79 -9.52
C TYR A 169 -11.88 -3.94 -8.55
N THR A 170 -12.55 -3.18 -7.68
CA THR A 170 -11.89 -2.36 -6.67
C THR A 170 -11.15 -3.21 -5.65
N VAL A 171 -11.80 -4.27 -5.12
CA VAL A 171 -11.16 -5.19 -4.17
C VAL A 171 -9.98 -5.90 -4.83
N GLY A 172 -10.16 -6.41 -6.06
CA GLY A 172 -9.11 -7.07 -6.84
C GLY A 172 -7.94 -6.14 -7.17
N GLY A 173 -8.23 -4.89 -7.56
CA GLY A 173 -7.25 -3.89 -7.96
C GLY A 173 -6.28 -3.49 -6.85
N THR A 174 -6.65 -3.64 -5.57
CA THR A 174 -5.73 -3.37 -4.45
C THR A 174 -4.45 -4.21 -4.50
N MET A 175 -4.56 -5.46 -4.96
CA MET A 175 -3.39 -6.34 -5.14
C MET A 175 -2.48 -5.87 -6.28
N GLU A 176 -3.06 -5.29 -7.34
CA GLU A 176 -2.27 -4.76 -8.46
C GLU A 176 -1.40 -3.60 -7.99
N PHE A 177 -1.93 -2.72 -7.14
CA PHE A 177 -1.16 -1.64 -6.54
C PHE A 177 0.02 -2.16 -5.71
N MET A 178 -0.14 -3.27 -4.99
CA MET A 178 0.97 -3.89 -4.26
C MET A 178 2.10 -4.32 -5.22
N ALA A 179 1.76 -4.92 -6.36
CA ALA A 179 2.73 -5.34 -7.36
C ALA A 179 3.48 -4.14 -7.98
N ILE A 180 2.75 -3.09 -8.35
CA ILE A 180 3.30 -1.85 -8.94
C ILE A 180 4.25 -1.15 -7.95
N ASN A 181 3.84 -0.99 -6.69
CA ASN A 181 4.65 -0.33 -5.67
C ASN A 181 5.96 -1.09 -5.40
N MET A 182 5.91 -2.42 -5.38
CA MET A 182 7.09 -3.23 -5.14
C MET A 182 8.03 -3.30 -6.36
N ALA A 183 7.50 -3.26 -7.59
CA ALA A 183 8.30 -3.09 -8.81
C ALA A 183 8.99 -1.71 -8.84
N SER A 184 8.28 -0.65 -8.43
CA SER A 184 8.86 0.69 -8.28
C SER A 184 9.98 0.73 -7.24
N SER A 185 9.78 0.06 -6.10
CA SER A 185 10.82 -0.10 -5.08
C SER A 185 12.04 -0.86 -5.62
N LEU A 186 11.86 -1.93 -6.39
CA LEU A 186 12.97 -2.63 -7.03
C LEU A 186 13.75 -1.70 -7.98
N THR A 187 13.05 -0.92 -8.81
CA THR A 187 13.69 0.05 -9.71
C THR A 187 14.56 1.04 -8.94
N ALA A 188 14.09 1.56 -7.81
CA ALA A 188 14.85 2.49 -6.98
C ALA A 188 16.10 1.83 -6.34
N HIS A 189 15.98 0.62 -5.80
CA HIS A 189 17.14 -0.04 -5.18
C HIS A 189 18.15 -0.50 -6.24
N ALA A 190 17.68 -1.02 -7.37
CA ALA A 190 18.54 -1.56 -8.42
C ALA A 190 19.19 -0.47 -9.29
N SER A 191 18.67 0.76 -9.31
CA SER A 191 19.32 1.89 -9.99
C SER A 191 20.64 2.32 -9.32
N HIS A 192 20.83 2.00 -8.03
CA HIS A 192 22.05 2.31 -7.31
C HIS A 192 23.15 1.23 -7.44
N SER A 193 22.78 -0.02 -7.76
CA SER A 193 23.72 -1.13 -7.92
C SER A 193 23.26 -2.14 -8.99
N PRO A 194 23.45 -1.84 -10.30
CA PRO A 194 23.03 -2.71 -11.41
C PRO A 194 23.62 -4.13 -11.33
N GLU A 195 24.82 -4.29 -10.75
CA GLU A 195 25.50 -5.58 -10.55
C GLU A 195 24.74 -6.53 -9.61
N SER A 196 23.83 -5.98 -8.79
CA SER A 196 22.98 -6.75 -7.87
C SER A 196 21.58 -7.06 -8.43
N LEU A 197 21.27 -6.66 -9.67
CA LEU A 197 19.94 -6.76 -10.27
C LEU A 197 19.36 -8.18 -10.21
N ALA A 198 20.17 -9.21 -10.49
CA ALA A 198 19.73 -10.60 -10.40
C ALA A 198 19.33 -11.01 -8.97
N GLY A 199 20.08 -10.54 -7.96
CA GLY A 199 19.76 -10.76 -6.55
C GLY A 199 18.50 -9.99 -6.11
N GLY A 200 18.38 -8.74 -6.55
CA GLY A 200 17.22 -7.88 -6.31
C GLY A 200 15.93 -8.44 -6.91
N VAL A 201 15.96 -8.87 -8.17
CA VAL A 201 14.83 -9.49 -8.87
C VAL A 201 14.42 -10.79 -8.19
N ARG A 202 15.37 -11.65 -7.81
CA ARG A 202 15.07 -12.93 -7.11
C ARG A 202 14.48 -12.69 -5.73
N GLY A 203 15.04 -11.74 -4.97
CA GLY A 203 14.55 -11.37 -3.65
C GLY A 203 13.19 -10.67 -3.70
N ALA A 204 12.94 -9.84 -4.70
CA ALA A 204 11.65 -9.20 -4.95
C ALA A 204 10.60 -10.24 -5.34
N LEU A 205 10.89 -11.11 -6.32
CA LEU A 205 9.99 -12.18 -6.74
C LEU A 205 9.60 -13.09 -5.57
N ARG A 206 10.58 -13.54 -4.75
CA ARG A 206 10.29 -14.36 -3.57
C ARG A 206 9.38 -13.65 -2.57
N ARG A 207 9.65 -12.37 -2.26
CA ARG A 207 8.81 -11.59 -1.34
C ARG A 207 7.40 -11.38 -1.91
N MET A 208 7.30 -11.06 -3.19
CA MET A 208 6.02 -10.89 -3.89
C MET A 208 5.22 -12.18 -3.91
N THR A 209 5.82 -13.32 -4.22
CA THR A 209 5.13 -14.61 -4.19
C THR A 209 4.69 -14.98 -2.77
N VAL A 210 5.56 -14.85 -1.77
CA VAL A 210 5.23 -15.17 -0.37
C VAL A 210 4.12 -14.28 0.18
N LEU A 211 4.04 -13.02 -0.25
CA LEU A 211 3.04 -12.06 0.22
C LEU A 211 1.73 -12.16 -0.56
N LEU A 212 1.81 -12.27 -1.89
CA LEU A 212 0.65 -12.22 -2.77
C LEU A 212 -0.08 -13.56 -2.84
N VAL A 213 0.62 -14.71 -2.84
CA VAL A 213 -0.03 -16.02 -2.95
C VAL A 213 -1.03 -16.26 -1.81
N PRO A 214 -0.69 -16.04 -0.52
CA PRO A 214 -1.65 -16.18 0.56
C PRO A 214 -2.86 -15.25 0.42
N VAL A 215 -2.64 -14.00 -0.02
CA VAL A 215 -3.71 -13.03 -0.24
C VAL A 215 -4.62 -13.48 -1.38
N VAL A 216 -4.07 -13.96 -2.49
CA VAL A 216 -4.85 -14.47 -3.63
C VAL A 216 -5.64 -15.71 -3.24
N VAL A 217 -5.03 -16.66 -2.53
CA VAL A 217 -5.73 -17.86 -2.03
C VAL A 217 -6.86 -17.46 -1.09
N PHE A 218 -6.60 -16.55 -0.15
CA PHE A 218 -7.60 -16.02 0.76
C PHE A 218 -8.77 -15.40 0.00
N LEU A 219 -8.50 -14.52 -0.97
CA LEU A 219 -9.56 -13.89 -1.75
C LEU A 219 -10.32 -14.87 -2.63
N ILE A 220 -9.68 -15.91 -3.17
CA ILE A 220 -10.38 -16.91 -3.98
C ILE A 220 -11.33 -17.75 -3.12
N VAL A 221 -10.86 -18.18 -1.95
CA VAL A 221 -11.63 -19.02 -1.01
C VAL A 221 -12.75 -18.20 -0.37
N PHE A 222 -12.44 -17.00 0.11
CA PHE A 222 -13.36 -16.15 0.86
C PHE A 222 -14.09 -15.12 0.00
N ALA A 223 -13.98 -15.16 -1.34
CA ALA A 223 -14.68 -14.25 -2.25
C ALA A 223 -16.18 -14.07 -1.94
N PRO A 224 -16.99 -15.13 -1.72
CA PRO A 224 -18.41 -14.93 -1.44
C PRO A 224 -18.64 -14.27 -0.08
N GLN A 225 -17.85 -14.59 0.93
CA GLN A 225 -17.93 -13.96 2.26
C GLN A 225 -17.48 -12.50 2.25
N ILE A 226 -16.53 -12.14 1.38
CA ILE A 226 -16.05 -10.76 1.21
C ILE A 226 -17.11 -9.91 0.51
N LEU A 227 -17.88 -10.50 -0.41
CA LEU A 227 -18.92 -9.80 -1.16
C LEU A 227 -20.29 -9.80 -0.45
N ALA A 228 -20.55 -10.76 0.43
CA ALA A 228 -21.81 -10.87 1.17
C ALA A 228 -22.24 -9.59 1.93
N PRO A 229 -21.34 -8.82 2.57
CA PRO A 229 -21.71 -7.56 3.24
C PRO A 229 -22.27 -6.49 2.29
N PHE A 230 -21.98 -6.57 0.99
CA PHE A 230 -22.50 -5.65 -0.02
C PHE A 230 -23.88 -6.07 -0.55
N GLY A 231 -24.31 -7.32 -0.27
CA GLY A 231 -25.60 -7.88 -0.67
C GLY A 231 -25.45 -9.29 -1.28
N GLU A 232 -26.51 -10.07 -1.23
CA GLU A 232 -26.50 -11.45 -1.78
C GLU A 232 -26.27 -11.46 -3.30
N ASP A 233 -26.85 -10.51 -4.04
CA ASP A 233 -26.66 -10.38 -5.49
C ASP A 233 -25.20 -10.06 -5.85
N TYR A 234 -24.49 -9.31 -5.00
CA TYR A 234 -23.06 -9.02 -5.17
C TYR A 234 -22.22 -10.29 -5.01
N ALA A 235 -22.56 -11.15 -4.04
CA ALA A 235 -21.90 -12.43 -3.87
C ALA A 235 -22.23 -13.40 -5.01
N ALA A 236 -23.47 -13.43 -5.49
CA ALA A 236 -23.89 -14.29 -6.59
C ALA A 236 -23.18 -13.96 -7.92
N HIS A 237 -23.14 -12.66 -8.29
CA HIS A 237 -22.62 -12.23 -9.59
C HIS A 237 -21.15 -11.79 -9.57
N GLY A 238 -20.65 -11.25 -8.45
CA GLY A 238 -19.30 -10.70 -8.32
C GLY A 238 -18.22 -11.71 -7.91
N THR A 239 -18.59 -12.86 -7.32
CA THR A 239 -17.62 -13.84 -6.79
C THR A 239 -16.66 -14.36 -7.85
N MET A 240 -17.18 -14.72 -9.03
CA MET A 240 -16.33 -15.25 -10.11
C MET A 240 -15.38 -14.18 -10.66
N VAL A 241 -15.88 -12.94 -10.81
CA VAL A 241 -15.06 -11.78 -11.22
C VAL A 241 -13.90 -11.58 -10.26
N LEU A 242 -14.18 -11.55 -8.95
CA LEU A 242 -13.15 -11.36 -7.92
C LEU A 242 -12.12 -12.49 -7.93
N ARG A 243 -12.54 -13.75 -8.07
CA ARG A 243 -11.64 -14.90 -8.18
C ARG A 243 -10.69 -14.80 -9.38
N LEU A 244 -11.22 -14.43 -10.54
CA LEU A 244 -10.44 -14.26 -11.76
C LEU A 244 -9.45 -13.11 -11.66
N LEU A 245 -9.87 -11.96 -11.11
CA LEU A 245 -8.99 -10.82 -10.89
C LEU A 245 -7.89 -11.12 -9.86
N ALA A 246 -8.23 -11.81 -8.77
CA ALA A 246 -7.24 -12.25 -7.78
C ALA A 246 -6.23 -13.23 -8.42
N ALA A 247 -6.69 -14.18 -9.23
CA ALA A 247 -5.81 -15.07 -9.97
C ALA A 247 -4.91 -14.31 -10.96
N ALA A 248 -5.43 -13.27 -11.62
CA ALA A 248 -4.68 -12.44 -12.57
C ALA A 248 -3.54 -11.64 -11.91
N ALA A 249 -3.61 -11.39 -10.60
CA ALA A 249 -2.56 -10.71 -9.86
C ALA A 249 -1.24 -11.50 -9.87
N LEU A 250 -1.28 -12.84 -9.88
CA LEU A 250 -0.08 -13.70 -9.87
C LEU A 250 0.79 -13.53 -11.13
N PRO A 251 0.27 -13.72 -12.37
CA PRO A 251 1.07 -13.48 -13.57
C PRO A 251 1.43 -11.99 -13.72
N ARG A 252 0.59 -11.07 -13.25
CA ARG A 252 0.86 -9.64 -13.29
C ARG A 252 2.14 -9.26 -12.54
N VAL A 253 2.45 -9.91 -11.42
CA VAL A 253 3.73 -9.68 -10.70
C VAL A 253 4.93 -9.86 -11.62
N ALA A 254 4.95 -10.89 -12.46
CA ALA A 254 6.06 -11.13 -13.38
C ALA A 254 6.17 -10.02 -14.42
N VAL A 255 5.04 -9.54 -14.95
CA VAL A 255 4.99 -8.44 -15.92
C VAL A 255 5.52 -7.15 -15.31
N GLU A 256 5.05 -6.79 -14.11
CA GLU A 256 5.49 -5.56 -13.41
C GLU A 256 6.98 -5.62 -13.04
N LEU A 257 7.48 -6.79 -12.64
CA LEU A 257 8.90 -6.98 -12.36
C LEU A 257 9.77 -6.79 -13.61
N TYR A 258 9.31 -7.31 -14.75
CA TYR A 258 10.00 -7.12 -16.02
C TYR A 258 9.94 -5.67 -16.51
N ILE A 259 8.81 -4.97 -16.31
CA ILE A 259 8.69 -3.52 -16.51
C ILE A 259 9.75 -2.78 -15.67
N GLY A 260 9.88 -3.14 -14.39
CA GLY A 260 10.90 -2.58 -13.50
C GLY A 260 12.33 -2.81 -14.01
N VAL A 261 12.63 -4.02 -14.51
CA VAL A 261 13.92 -4.35 -15.12
C VAL A 261 14.18 -3.52 -16.38
N LEU A 262 13.21 -3.42 -17.30
CA LEU A 262 13.34 -2.62 -18.52
C LEU A 262 13.57 -1.14 -18.20
N ARG A 263 12.92 -0.64 -17.14
CA ARG A 263 13.09 0.73 -16.64
C ARG A 263 14.51 0.95 -16.10
N VAL A 264 15.07 0.02 -15.33
CA VAL A 264 16.47 0.09 -14.86
C VAL A 264 17.46 0.02 -16.02
N GLN A 265 17.19 -0.81 -17.02
CA GLN A 265 18.03 -0.95 -18.22
C GLN A 265 17.90 0.23 -19.20
N GLY A 266 17.00 1.19 -18.96
CA GLY A 266 16.76 2.32 -19.84
C GLY A 266 16.16 1.95 -21.21
N ARG A 267 15.56 0.75 -21.35
CA ARG A 267 14.99 0.25 -22.62
C ARG A 267 13.56 0.75 -22.84
N THR A 268 13.39 2.06 -22.88
CA THR A 268 12.08 2.74 -22.91
C THR A 268 11.20 2.36 -24.11
N GLY A 269 11.79 2.11 -25.28
CA GLY A 269 11.04 1.65 -26.46
C GLY A 269 10.42 0.26 -26.28
N VAL A 270 11.15 -0.68 -25.68
CA VAL A 270 10.65 -2.03 -25.37
C VAL A 270 9.60 -1.96 -24.27
N LEU A 271 9.80 -1.10 -23.27
CA LEU A 271 8.83 -0.82 -22.23
C LEU A 271 7.49 -0.31 -22.80
N ALA A 272 7.54 0.70 -23.68
CA ALA A 272 6.36 1.25 -24.32
C ALA A 272 5.62 0.20 -25.18
N LEU A 273 6.35 -0.64 -25.92
CA LEU A 273 5.77 -1.74 -26.70
C LEU A 273 5.12 -2.80 -25.80
N LEU A 274 5.78 -3.19 -24.71
CA LEU A 274 5.25 -4.16 -23.75
C LEU A 274 3.94 -3.65 -23.13
N GLN A 275 3.91 -2.39 -22.68
CA GLN A 275 2.71 -1.79 -22.09
C GLN A 275 1.61 -1.52 -23.12
N GLY A 276 1.97 -1.14 -24.35
CA GLY A 276 1.02 -1.05 -25.47
C GLY A 276 0.40 -2.40 -25.82
N THR A 277 1.21 -3.46 -25.88
CA THR A 277 0.74 -4.83 -26.14
C THR A 277 -0.18 -5.32 -25.02
N MET A 278 0.20 -5.05 -23.76
CA MET A 278 -0.63 -5.34 -22.58
C MET A 278 -1.99 -4.66 -22.67
N CYS A 279 -2.01 -3.36 -23.03
CA CYS A 279 -3.23 -2.57 -23.18
C CYS A 279 -4.13 -3.13 -24.29
N VAL A 280 -3.57 -3.43 -25.46
CA VAL A 280 -4.33 -3.99 -26.60
C VAL A 280 -4.88 -5.37 -26.27
N LEU A 281 -4.09 -6.23 -25.62
CA LEU A 281 -4.54 -7.56 -25.21
C LEU A 281 -5.69 -7.48 -24.20
N VAL A 282 -5.54 -6.68 -23.14
CA VAL A 282 -6.58 -6.59 -22.09
C VAL A 282 -7.85 -5.95 -22.63
N LEU A 283 -7.76 -4.78 -23.26
CA LEU A 283 -8.95 -4.08 -23.76
C LEU A 283 -9.57 -4.82 -24.96
N GLY A 284 -8.75 -5.38 -25.86
CA GLY A 284 -9.22 -6.16 -27.00
C GLY A 284 -9.91 -7.46 -26.58
N SER A 285 -9.31 -8.22 -25.66
CA SER A 285 -9.95 -9.43 -25.12
C SER A 285 -11.19 -9.10 -24.29
N ALA A 286 -11.20 -8.01 -23.51
CA ALA A 286 -12.39 -7.55 -22.80
C ALA A 286 -13.54 -7.22 -23.76
N ALA A 287 -13.27 -6.49 -24.85
CA ALA A 287 -14.29 -6.19 -25.86
C ALA A 287 -14.93 -7.46 -26.45
N MET A 288 -14.14 -8.52 -26.66
CA MET A 288 -14.63 -9.80 -27.18
C MET A 288 -15.36 -10.65 -26.13
N LEU A 289 -14.87 -10.69 -24.89
CA LEU A 289 -15.36 -11.57 -23.82
C LEU A 289 -16.56 -11.01 -23.05
N LEU A 290 -16.72 -9.68 -23.00
CA LEU A 290 -17.85 -9.04 -22.31
C LEU A 290 -19.20 -9.38 -22.96
N GLY A 291 -19.24 -9.66 -24.27
CA GLY A 291 -20.45 -10.12 -24.93
C GLY A 291 -20.93 -11.50 -24.47
N PRO A 292 -20.16 -12.57 -24.73
CA PRO A 292 -20.60 -13.95 -24.51
C PRO A 292 -20.57 -14.41 -23.05
N VAL A 293 -19.71 -13.85 -22.20
CA VAL A 293 -19.49 -14.36 -20.82
C VAL A 293 -19.94 -13.39 -19.73
N GLY A 294 -20.54 -12.26 -20.11
CA GLY A 294 -21.00 -11.24 -19.18
C GLY A 294 -19.85 -10.55 -18.43
N ILE A 295 -20.13 -10.06 -17.22
CA ILE A 295 -19.16 -9.33 -16.38
C ILE A 295 -17.92 -10.16 -16.00
N SER A 296 -18.04 -11.49 -15.92
CA SER A 296 -16.90 -12.41 -15.70
C SER A 296 -15.91 -12.39 -16.86
N GLY A 297 -16.36 -11.99 -18.06
CA GLY A 297 -15.51 -11.81 -19.24
C GLY A 297 -14.37 -10.82 -19.01
N ALA A 298 -14.57 -9.76 -18.23
CA ALA A 298 -13.50 -8.82 -17.88
C ALA A 298 -12.41 -9.47 -17.00
N GLY A 299 -12.81 -10.28 -16.02
CA GLY A 299 -11.85 -11.03 -15.19
C GLY A 299 -11.05 -12.04 -16.02
N MET A 300 -11.69 -12.73 -16.95
CA MET A 300 -11.04 -13.64 -17.90
C MET A 300 -10.09 -12.91 -18.85
N ALA A 301 -10.51 -11.78 -19.41
CA ALA A 301 -9.67 -10.93 -20.25
C ALA A 301 -8.39 -10.51 -19.52
N MET A 302 -8.52 -10.09 -18.26
CA MET A 302 -7.39 -9.74 -17.40
C MET A 302 -6.46 -10.94 -17.19
N LEU A 303 -7.02 -12.09 -16.75
CA LEU A 303 -6.23 -13.28 -16.43
C LEU A 303 -5.48 -13.84 -17.65
N VAL A 304 -6.17 -14.00 -18.78
CA VAL A 304 -5.58 -14.52 -20.02
C VAL A 304 -4.50 -13.58 -20.53
N SER A 305 -4.79 -12.29 -20.60
CA SER A 305 -3.83 -11.29 -21.09
C SER A 305 -2.59 -11.20 -20.19
N MET A 306 -2.78 -11.17 -18.87
CA MET A 306 -1.64 -11.13 -17.92
C MET A 306 -0.83 -12.42 -17.99
N THR A 307 -1.46 -13.58 -18.19
CA THR A 307 -0.76 -14.86 -18.34
C THR A 307 0.09 -14.89 -19.61
N VAL A 308 -0.46 -14.42 -20.74
CA VAL A 308 0.27 -14.28 -22.00
C VAL A 308 1.45 -13.30 -21.85
N MET A 309 1.20 -12.13 -21.25
CA MET A 309 2.24 -11.13 -21.01
C MET A 309 3.33 -11.63 -20.05
N ALA A 310 2.95 -12.40 -19.03
CA ALA A 310 3.89 -13.04 -18.11
C ALA A 310 4.77 -14.04 -18.88
N ALA A 311 4.19 -14.90 -19.72
CA ALA A 311 4.94 -15.84 -20.55
C ALA A 311 5.93 -15.13 -21.49
N VAL A 312 5.54 -14.00 -22.08
CA VAL A 312 6.43 -13.14 -22.90
C VAL A 312 7.55 -12.50 -22.06
N SER A 313 7.28 -12.22 -20.78
CA SER A 313 8.24 -11.59 -19.86
C SER A 313 9.25 -12.57 -19.25
N VAL A 314 8.92 -13.88 -19.17
CA VAL A 314 9.78 -14.91 -18.56
C VAL A 314 11.19 -14.98 -19.18
N PRO A 315 11.39 -14.98 -20.51
CA PRO A 315 12.73 -15.01 -21.10
C PRO A 315 13.57 -13.78 -20.72
N GLY A 316 12.97 -12.59 -20.71
CA GLY A 316 13.63 -11.35 -20.31
C GLY A 316 14.03 -11.34 -18.83
N LEU A 317 13.15 -11.84 -17.96
CA LEU A 317 13.44 -12.06 -16.54
C LEU A 317 14.55 -13.09 -16.32
N ARG A 318 14.53 -14.21 -17.06
CA ARG A 318 15.58 -15.24 -16.98
C ARG A 318 16.95 -14.71 -17.43
N ALA A 319 16.99 -13.91 -18.49
CA ALA A 319 18.22 -13.25 -18.94
C ALA A 319 18.77 -12.33 -17.83
N ALA A 320 17.92 -11.45 -17.28
CA ALA A 320 18.28 -10.56 -16.18
C ALA A 320 18.76 -11.31 -14.91
N LEU A 321 18.16 -12.46 -14.61
CA LEU A 321 18.57 -13.32 -13.49
C LEU A 321 19.91 -14.05 -13.71
N SER A 322 20.37 -14.17 -14.96
CA SER A 322 21.59 -14.90 -15.32
C SER A 322 22.82 -14.01 -15.52
N GLY A 323 22.68 -12.70 -15.36
CA GLY A 323 23.77 -11.73 -15.61
C GLY A 323 24.26 -11.69 -17.07
N ARG A 324 23.55 -12.38 -17.98
CA ARG A 324 23.83 -12.39 -19.41
C ARG A 324 22.96 -11.34 -20.09
N GLU A 325 23.55 -10.56 -20.98
CA GLU A 325 22.77 -9.74 -21.90
C GLU A 325 21.71 -10.61 -22.60
N PRO A 326 20.45 -10.18 -22.68
CA PRO A 326 19.39 -10.99 -23.27
C PRO A 326 19.74 -11.31 -24.72
N ARG A 327 19.80 -12.60 -25.08
CA ARG A 327 19.67 -12.98 -26.48
C ARG A 327 18.32 -12.44 -26.98
N PRO A 328 18.28 -11.68 -28.08
CA PRO A 328 17.05 -11.08 -28.56
C PRO A 328 16.02 -12.18 -28.80
N SER A 329 14.85 -12.09 -28.15
CA SER A 329 13.69 -12.87 -28.54
C SER A 329 13.34 -12.52 -29.99
N TRP A 330 12.72 -13.47 -30.73
CA TRP A 330 12.28 -13.22 -32.10
C TRP A 330 11.46 -11.93 -32.24
N PHE A 331 10.72 -11.56 -31.20
CA PHE A 331 9.96 -10.31 -31.11
C PHE A 331 10.85 -9.07 -31.01
N THR A 332 11.88 -9.09 -30.14
CA THR A 332 12.86 -7.98 -30.06
C THR A 332 13.74 -7.87 -31.31
N ALA A 333 14.02 -8.99 -32.00
CA ALA A 333 14.73 -8.98 -33.29
C ALA A 333 13.91 -8.29 -34.39
N LEU A 334 12.57 -8.40 -34.35
CA LEU A 334 11.67 -7.74 -35.29
C LEU A 334 11.68 -6.20 -35.12
N VAL A 335 11.81 -5.73 -33.88
CA VAL A 335 11.89 -4.29 -33.53
C VAL A 335 13.29 -3.72 -33.82
N ARG A 336 14.35 -4.51 -33.58
CA ARG A 336 15.75 -4.11 -33.86
C ARG A 336 16.01 -3.83 -35.33
N ARG A 337 15.25 -4.44 -36.24
CA ARG A 337 15.34 -4.20 -37.69
C ARG A 337 14.89 -2.81 -38.15
N ARG A 338 14.30 -1.98 -37.28
CA ARG A 338 13.69 -0.69 -37.66
C ARG A 338 14.31 0.57 -37.05
N GLY A 339 15.35 0.46 -36.24
CA GLY A 339 16.02 1.61 -35.61
C GLY A 339 17.54 1.55 -35.77
N PRO A 340 18.23 2.70 -35.90
CA PRO A 340 19.69 2.73 -36.01
C PRO A 340 20.33 2.15 -34.75
N GLU A 341 21.40 1.39 -34.94
CA GLU A 341 22.26 0.87 -33.87
C GLU A 341 22.77 2.04 -33.02
N VAL A 342 22.34 2.10 -31.75
CA VAL A 342 23.01 2.93 -30.75
C VAL A 342 23.24 2.09 -29.49
N GLU A 343 24.53 1.98 -29.19
CA GLU A 343 25.24 1.36 -28.07
C GLU A 343 24.56 1.38 -26.69
N GLU A 344 24.75 0.25 -26.00
CA GLU A 344 25.03 -0.08 -24.59
C GLU A 344 24.59 0.82 -23.41
N TYR A 345 24.31 2.12 -23.61
CA TYR A 345 23.65 2.98 -22.64
C TYR A 345 22.56 3.78 -23.34
N GLY A 346 21.30 3.41 -23.09
CA GLY A 346 20.12 3.89 -23.83
C GLY A 346 19.87 5.41 -23.81
N THR A 347 20.66 6.19 -23.07
CA THR A 347 20.64 7.67 -23.11
C THR A 347 22.03 8.26 -22.85
N THR A 348 22.34 9.38 -23.51
CA THR A 348 23.62 10.12 -23.38
C THR A 348 23.86 10.69 -21.98
N TRP A 349 22.81 10.91 -21.18
CA TRP A 349 22.95 11.38 -19.80
C TRP A 349 23.37 10.26 -18.85
N ALA A 350 22.87 9.02 -19.04
CA ALA A 350 23.29 7.87 -18.24
C ALA A 350 24.79 7.58 -18.47
N ARG A 351 25.24 7.75 -19.72
CA ARG A 351 26.67 7.70 -20.08
C ARG A 351 27.47 8.80 -19.37
N ARG A 352 27.04 10.07 -19.46
CA ARG A 352 27.72 11.20 -18.77
C ARG A 352 27.66 11.13 -17.25
N ALA A 353 26.64 10.50 -16.67
CA ALA A 353 26.55 10.29 -15.23
C ALA A 353 27.48 9.15 -14.77
N ALA A 354 27.69 8.14 -15.61
CA ALA A 354 28.70 7.10 -15.38
C ALA A 354 30.12 7.67 -15.55
N GLU A 355 30.38 8.39 -16.64
CA GLU A 355 31.66 9.08 -16.91
C GLU A 355 32.04 10.01 -15.74
N ARG A 356 31.11 10.87 -15.27
CA ARG A 356 31.37 11.75 -14.12
C ARG A 356 31.58 11.00 -12.79
N ARG A 357 31.01 9.81 -12.62
CA ARG A 357 31.25 8.97 -11.43
C ARG A 357 32.62 8.32 -11.47
N GLU A 358 33.07 7.89 -12.65
CA GLU A 358 34.42 7.36 -12.85
C GLU A 358 35.46 8.46 -12.69
N GLU A 359 35.21 9.66 -13.21
CA GLU A 359 36.08 10.83 -13.03
C GLU A 359 36.18 11.23 -11.55
N ALA A 360 35.05 11.36 -10.84
CA ALA A 360 35.04 11.68 -9.42
C ALA A 360 35.68 10.55 -8.57
N ALA A 361 35.46 9.28 -8.92
CA ALA A 361 36.10 8.17 -8.23
C ALA A 361 37.63 8.12 -8.48
N ALA A 362 38.08 8.49 -9.69
CA ALA A 362 39.50 8.57 -10.04
C ALA A 362 40.20 9.74 -9.35
N GLU A 363 39.54 10.90 -9.28
CA GLU A 363 40.03 12.11 -8.61
C GLU A 363 40.19 11.88 -7.10
N TYR A 364 39.19 11.29 -6.44
CA TYR A 364 39.27 10.96 -5.01
C TYR A 364 40.21 9.78 -4.69
N ALA A 365 40.35 8.81 -5.60
CA ALA A 365 41.30 7.69 -5.44
C ALA A 365 42.76 8.16 -5.56
N GLN A 366 43.03 9.22 -6.34
CA GLN A 366 44.34 9.86 -6.40
C GLN A 366 44.69 10.60 -5.09
N GLU A 367 43.70 11.11 -4.37
CA GLU A 367 43.91 11.93 -3.16
C GLU A 367 44.02 11.10 -1.87
N TYR A 368 43.27 9.99 -1.71
CA TYR A 368 43.19 9.23 -0.44
C TYR A 368 43.32 7.70 -0.53
N GLY A 369 43.75 7.14 -1.69
CA GLY A 369 43.97 5.71 -1.86
C GLY A 369 42.70 4.90 -2.19
N THR A 370 42.90 3.75 -2.85
CA THR A 370 41.88 3.10 -3.71
C THR A 370 40.73 2.41 -3.00
N ASP A 371 40.94 1.86 -1.79
CA ASP A 371 39.91 1.03 -1.12
C ASP A 371 38.94 1.85 -0.26
N TRP A 372 39.43 2.87 0.46
CA TRP A 372 38.60 3.71 1.32
C TRP A 372 37.76 4.72 0.52
N ALA A 373 38.29 5.24 -0.58
CA ALA A 373 37.60 6.16 -1.49
C ALA A 373 36.40 5.50 -2.20
N ARG A 374 36.49 4.21 -2.54
CA ARG A 374 35.35 3.43 -3.04
C ARG A 374 34.23 3.35 -2.00
N GLN A 375 34.54 3.00 -0.75
CA GLN A 375 33.53 2.85 0.30
C GLN A 375 32.87 4.17 0.73
N THR A 376 33.60 5.28 0.74
CA THR A 376 33.08 6.60 1.16
C THR A 376 32.28 7.32 0.07
N SER A 377 32.63 7.15 -1.21
CA SER A 377 31.82 7.66 -2.32
C SER A 377 30.42 7.02 -2.36
N TYR A 378 30.31 5.72 -2.02
CA TYR A 378 29.02 5.07 -1.81
C TYR A 378 28.22 5.69 -0.65
N LEU A 379 28.85 6.02 0.48
CA LEU A 379 28.16 6.56 1.67
C LEU A 379 27.75 8.04 1.53
N ARG A 380 28.52 8.85 0.80
CA ARG A 380 28.21 10.28 0.58
C ARG A 380 27.14 10.45 -0.51
N SER A 381 27.13 9.60 -1.54
CA SER A 381 26.07 9.55 -2.56
C SER A 381 24.70 9.16 -1.98
N VAL A 382 24.66 8.34 -0.93
CA VAL A 382 23.42 7.95 -0.24
C VAL A 382 22.75 9.13 0.48
N HIS A 383 23.50 10.17 0.84
CA HIS A 383 22.95 11.38 1.47
C HIS A 383 22.52 12.46 0.45
N ASP A 384 23.21 12.59 -0.69
CA ASP A 384 22.94 13.67 -1.64
C ASP A 384 22.04 13.25 -2.83
N ASP A 385 21.96 11.95 -3.13
CA ASP A 385 21.53 11.45 -4.44
C ASP A 385 20.51 10.30 -4.37
N THR A 386 19.52 10.40 -3.46
CA THR A 386 18.34 9.52 -3.52
C THR A 386 17.48 9.90 -4.72
N ALA A 387 17.62 9.17 -5.83
CA ALA A 387 16.68 9.22 -6.94
C ALA A 387 15.31 8.75 -6.43
N THR A 388 14.39 9.70 -6.26
CA THR A 388 13.02 9.45 -5.80
C THR A 388 12.32 8.49 -6.77
N PRO A 389 11.87 7.29 -6.35
CA PRO A 389 10.94 6.52 -7.17
C PRO A 389 9.66 7.33 -7.39
N ALA A 390 8.98 7.06 -8.51
CA ALA A 390 7.74 7.72 -8.93
C ALA A 390 6.57 7.67 -7.93
N PHE A 391 6.73 7.00 -6.78
CA PHE A 391 5.78 6.97 -5.67
C PHE A 391 6.49 7.18 -4.33
N GLY A 392 6.91 8.43 -4.07
CA GLY A 392 6.80 9.17 -2.80
C GLY A 392 7.19 8.59 -1.43
N PHE A 393 7.65 7.35 -1.28
CA PHE A 393 8.03 6.77 0.01
C PHE A 393 9.55 6.66 0.15
N PRO A 394 10.16 7.32 1.16
CA PRO A 394 11.59 7.12 1.46
C PRO A 394 11.78 5.70 2.01
N VAL A 395 12.48 4.85 1.26
CA VAL A 395 12.91 3.55 1.77
C VAL A 395 14.20 3.77 2.56
N TYR A 396 14.09 3.81 3.88
CA TYR A 396 15.25 3.75 4.75
C TYR A 396 15.84 2.35 4.71
N VAL A 397 17.02 2.22 4.10
CA VAL A 397 17.83 1.01 4.21
C VAL A 397 18.41 1.00 5.62
N GLN A 398 18.07 -0.03 6.39
CA GLN A 398 18.64 -0.27 7.71
C GLN A 398 20.09 -0.72 7.51
N ASP A 399 21.05 -0.04 8.14
CA ASP A 399 22.48 -0.38 8.07
C ASP A 399 22.67 -1.89 8.31
N PRO A 400 23.29 -2.63 7.37
CA PRO A 400 23.62 -4.03 7.59
C PRO A 400 24.53 -4.16 8.81
N GLN A 401 24.13 -5.06 9.71
CA GLN A 401 24.79 -5.46 10.95
C GLN A 401 26.29 -5.16 11.07
N GLU A 402 26.64 -4.52 12.19
CA GLU A 402 27.79 -4.84 13.07
C GLU A 402 28.95 -5.60 12.39
N SER A 403 29.68 -4.96 11.48
CA SER A 403 31.08 -5.32 11.27
C SER A 403 31.87 -4.70 12.41
N VAL A 404 32.16 -5.53 13.42
CA VAL A 404 33.20 -5.26 14.41
C VAL A 404 34.46 -4.91 13.63
N GLY A 405 34.97 -3.68 13.80
CA GLY A 405 36.24 -3.27 13.23
C GLY A 405 37.35 -4.21 13.70
N ALA A 406 38.38 -4.38 12.87
CA ALA A 406 39.51 -5.28 13.14
C ALA A 406 40.31 -4.91 14.42
N SER A 407 40.02 -3.78 15.05
CA SER A 407 40.48 -3.40 16.39
C SER A 407 39.26 -3.32 17.31
N GLY A 408 39.20 -4.16 18.34
CA GLY A 408 38.06 -4.27 19.27
C GLY A 408 37.84 -3.07 20.19
N GLU A 409 38.14 -1.84 19.76
CA GLU A 409 37.92 -0.62 20.53
C GLU A 409 36.78 0.22 19.94
N PRO A 410 35.83 0.68 20.78
CA PRO A 410 34.77 1.57 20.34
C PRO A 410 35.33 2.95 20.00
N ASP A 411 35.14 3.37 18.75
CA ASP A 411 35.49 4.70 18.24
C ASP A 411 34.80 5.81 19.07
N PRO A 412 35.56 6.64 19.82
CA PRO A 412 35.00 7.66 20.70
C PRO A 412 34.27 8.77 19.93
N GLY A 413 34.60 9.01 18.66
CA GLY A 413 33.92 9.99 17.81
C GLY A 413 32.48 9.58 17.47
N ARG A 414 32.20 8.28 17.37
CA ARG A 414 30.86 7.74 17.10
C ARG A 414 29.96 7.69 18.34
N ALA A 415 30.54 7.63 19.54
CA ALA A 415 29.79 7.74 20.79
C ALA A 415 29.22 9.16 20.98
N ALA A 416 30.00 10.19 20.62
CA ALA A 416 29.59 11.59 20.67
C ALA A 416 28.44 11.90 19.69
N VAL A 417 28.51 11.39 18.45
CA VAL A 417 27.44 11.55 17.44
C VAL A 417 26.16 10.79 17.86
N ARG A 418 26.28 9.65 18.55
CA ARG A 418 25.13 8.93 19.13
C ARG A 418 24.47 9.68 20.29
N SER A 419 25.23 10.42 21.09
CA SER A 419 24.69 11.24 22.17
C SER A 419 24.03 12.53 21.68
N GLU A 420 24.50 13.14 20.59
CA GLU A 420 23.86 14.34 20.01
C GLU A 420 22.62 14.01 19.16
N GLN A 421 22.49 12.80 18.61
CA GLN A 421 21.27 12.31 17.96
C GLN A 421 20.21 11.78 18.95
N ALA A 422 20.45 11.92 20.26
CA ALA A 422 19.48 11.60 21.28
C ALA A 422 18.56 12.81 21.51
N LEU A 423 17.32 12.70 20.99
CA LEU A 423 16.15 13.57 21.19
C LEU A 423 16.04 14.73 20.20
N ASP A 424 15.51 14.44 19.00
CA ASP A 424 14.87 15.48 18.20
C ASP A 424 13.67 16.05 19.01
N PRO A 425 13.70 17.31 19.47
CA PRO A 425 12.68 17.86 20.36
C PRO A 425 11.28 17.83 19.74
N GLY A 426 11.21 17.87 18.40
CA GLY A 426 9.97 17.81 17.63
C GLY A 426 9.25 16.46 17.81
N GLU A 427 9.98 15.35 17.71
CA GLU A 427 9.39 14.01 17.82
C GLU A 427 8.85 13.74 19.23
N SER A 428 9.52 14.26 20.27
CA SER A 428 9.03 14.11 21.64
C SER A 428 7.74 14.90 21.91
N ARG A 429 7.64 16.11 21.36
CA ARG A 429 6.40 16.92 21.41
C ARG A 429 5.27 16.26 20.63
N LEU A 430 5.55 15.71 19.45
CA LEU A 430 4.57 14.97 18.66
C LEU A 430 4.07 13.73 19.42
N ALA A 431 4.96 12.95 20.03
CA ALA A 431 4.58 11.79 20.81
C ALA A 431 3.72 12.16 22.04
N LEU A 432 4.00 13.30 22.69
CA LEU A 432 3.17 13.81 23.79
C LEU A 432 1.80 14.26 23.27
N ALA A 433 1.74 14.94 22.13
CA ALA A 433 0.48 15.30 21.47
C ALA A 433 -0.34 14.04 21.11
N LEU A 434 0.31 12.96 20.64
CA LEU A 434 -0.37 11.70 20.37
C LEU A 434 -0.91 11.02 21.63
N TRP A 435 -0.22 11.12 22.77
CA TRP A 435 -0.76 10.65 24.06
C TRP A 435 -1.99 11.44 24.49
N LEU A 436 -1.95 12.77 24.37
CA LEU A 436 -3.09 13.64 24.68
C LEU A 436 -4.27 13.35 23.75
N LEU A 437 -4.01 13.21 22.45
CA LEU A 437 -5.02 12.85 21.45
C LEU A 437 -5.61 11.46 21.69
N LEU A 438 -4.79 10.48 22.11
CA LEU A 438 -5.28 9.15 22.47
C LEU A 438 -6.22 9.21 23.68
N GLY A 439 -5.84 9.96 24.72
CA GLY A 439 -6.68 10.18 25.89
C GLY A 439 -7.98 10.90 25.55
N LEU A 440 -7.90 11.96 24.74
CA LEU A 440 -9.07 12.70 24.25
C LEU A 440 -10.00 11.79 23.43
N ALA A 441 -9.44 11.00 22.51
CA ALA A 441 -10.20 10.07 21.68
C ALA A 441 -10.91 9.01 22.54
N ALA A 442 -10.25 8.48 23.57
CA ALA A 442 -10.88 7.55 24.51
C ALA A 442 -12.06 8.22 25.25
N VAL A 443 -11.85 9.41 25.82
CA VAL A 443 -12.93 10.13 26.53
C VAL A 443 -14.12 10.43 25.60
N LEU A 444 -13.86 10.94 24.40
CA LEU A 444 -14.90 11.24 23.40
C LEU A 444 -15.60 9.98 22.87
N PHE A 445 -14.95 8.81 22.96
CA PHE A 445 -15.56 7.54 22.57
C PHE A 445 -16.55 7.05 23.62
N TRP A 446 -16.12 6.92 24.88
CA TRP A 446 -16.91 6.30 25.94
C TRP A 446 -17.91 7.25 26.63
N ALA A 447 -17.59 8.53 26.82
CA ALA A 447 -18.45 9.46 27.55
C ALA A 447 -19.87 9.59 26.93
N PRO A 448 -20.03 9.86 25.61
CA PRO A 448 -21.36 9.91 24.99
C PRO A 448 -22.01 8.53 24.86
N LEU A 449 -21.21 7.46 24.77
CA LEU A 449 -21.70 6.09 24.64
C LEU A 449 -22.40 5.63 25.93
N PHE A 450 -21.81 5.88 27.09
CA PHE A 450 -22.42 5.56 28.39
C PHE A 450 -23.65 6.43 28.70
N GLN A 451 -23.76 7.61 28.10
CA GLN A 451 -24.97 8.45 28.23
C GLN A 451 -26.12 7.98 27.33
N ALA A 452 -25.82 7.19 26.30
CA ALA A 452 -26.80 6.71 25.32
C ALA A 452 -27.33 5.29 25.61
N SER A 453 -26.96 4.67 26.75
CA SER A 453 -27.27 3.28 27.09
C SER A 453 -28.75 2.95 27.33
N ASP A 454 -29.64 3.95 27.37
CA ASP A 454 -31.07 3.77 27.64
C ASP A 454 -31.88 3.27 26.42
N ILE A 455 -31.27 3.14 25.24
CA ILE A 455 -31.94 2.74 24.00
C ILE A 455 -31.68 1.26 23.72
N THR A 456 -32.47 0.37 24.34
CA THR A 456 -32.46 -1.07 24.01
C THR A 456 -33.18 -1.30 22.68
N MET A 457 -32.52 -1.94 21.71
CA MET A 457 -33.07 -2.21 20.37
C MET A 457 -33.15 -3.71 20.12
N ASP A 458 -34.32 -4.21 19.74
CA ASP A 458 -34.61 -5.66 19.66
C ASP A 458 -33.98 -6.40 18.47
N GLN A 459 -33.63 -5.72 17.37
CA GLN A 459 -32.89 -6.33 16.25
C GLN A 459 -32.04 -5.29 15.53
N LEU A 460 -30.71 -5.39 15.63
CA LEU A 460 -29.76 -4.52 14.95
C LEU A 460 -28.85 -5.31 13.99
N SER A 461 -28.87 -4.95 12.70
CA SER A 461 -27.84 -5.32 11.72
C SER A 461 -26.63 -4.37 11.86
N GLY A 462 -25.46 -4.74 11.32
CA GLY A 462 -24.24 -3.91 11.42
C GLY A 462 -24.38 -2.48 10.89
N THR A 463 -25.31 -2.22 9.97
CA THR A 463 -25.61 -0.87 9.48
C THR A 463 -26.47 -0.07 10.47
N GLN A 464 -27.28 -0.73 11.28
CA GLN A 464 -28.07 -0.09 12.31
C GLN A 464 -27.22 0.22 13.56
N LEU A 465 -26.19 -0.58 13.86
CA LEU A 465 -25.18 -0.26 14.89
C LEU A 465 -24.47 1.08 14.59
N LEU A 466 -24.05 1.28 13.33
CA LEU A 466 -23.43 2.53 12.90
C LEU A 466 -24.36 3.74 13.00
N ARG A 467 -25.68 3.53 12.88
CA ARG A 467 -26.69 4.59 13.03
C ARG A 467 -27.06 4.87 14.48
N ALA A 468 -26.93 3.86 15.36
CA ALA A 468 -27.22 3.98 16.78
C ALA A 468 -26.09 4.66 17.56
N LEU A 469 -24.85 4.60 17.05
CA LEU A 469 -23.71 5.26 17.69
C LEU A 469 -23.84 6.78 17.62
N PRO A 470 -23.60 7.49 18.75
CA PRO A 470 -23.51 8.94 18.73
C PRO A 470 -22.46 9.41 17.70
N PRO A 471 -22.71 10.50 16.95
CA PRO A 471 -21.77 11.00 15.95
C PRO A 471 -20.40 11.31 16.55
N VAL A 472 -20.38 11.74 17.82
CA VAL A 472 -19.14 11.98 18.57
C VAL A 472 -18.33 10.69 18.74
N THR A 473 -18.97 9.57 19.11
CA THR A 473 -18.32 8.25 19.24
C THR A 473 -17.74 7.78 17.91
N LEU A 474 -18.46 7.98 16.79
CA LEU A 474 -17.95 7.66 15.46
C LEU A 474 -16.70 8.49 15.10
N THR A 475 -16.74 9.81 15.33
CA THR A 475 -15.58 10.68 15.09
C THR A 475 -14.38 10.32 15.97
N ALA A 476 -14.63 9.92 17.22
CA ALA A 476 -13.61 9.43 18.13
C ALA A 476 -12.98 8.11 17.65
N GLY A 477 -13.79 7.20 17.10
CA GLY A 477 -13.31 5.97 16.46
C GLY A 477 -12.36 6.25 15.29
N VAL A 478 -12.71 7.20 14.41
CA VAL A 478 -11.80 7.64 13.32
C VAL A 478 -10.53 8.26 13.89
N LEU A 479 -10.63 9.07 14.94
CA LEU A 479 -9.48 9.67 15.60
C LEU A 479 -8.52 8.61 16.18
N LEU A 480 -9.03 7.52 16.76
CA LEU A 480 -8.20 6.40 17.23
C LEU A 480 -7.37 5.77 16.10
N ILE A 481 -7.97 5.58 14.92
CA ILE A 481 -7.27 5.05 13.73
C ILE A 481 -6.14 6.00 13.30
N VAL A 482 -6.43 7.31 13.25
CA VAL A 482 -5.45 8.34 12.89
C VAL A 482 -4.30 8.38 13.89
N VAL A 483 -4.60 8.38 15.19
CA VAL A 483 -3.59 8.39 16.27
C VAL A 483 -2.72 7.15 16.22
N HIS A 484 -3.31 5.97 16.01
CA HIS A 484 -2.53 4.72 15.89
C HIS A 484 -1.64 4.74 14.65
N SER A 485 -2.16 5.16 13.50
CA SER A 485 -1.40 5.28 12.25
C SER A 485 -0.24 6.27 12.38
N ALA A 486 -0.49 7.41 13.02
CA ALA A 486 0.54 8.41 13.32
C ALA A 486 1.60 7.87 14.28
N ALA A 487 1.21 7.15 15.34
CA ALA A 487 2.13 6.54 16.28
C ALA A 487 3.02 5.47 15.63
N VAL A 488 2.50 4.71 14.67
CA VAL A 488 3.26 3.72 13.88
C VAL A 488 4.24 4.41 12.92
N SER A 489 3.91 5.62 12.44
CA SER A 489 4.75 6.39 11.52
C SER A 489 5.92 7.15 12.17
N LEU A 490 6.02 7.13 13.51
CA LEU A 490 7.14 7.75 14.22
C LEU A 490 8.47 7.08 13.84
N LEU A 491 9.54 7.89 13.72
CA LEU A 491 10.90 7.41 13.43
C LEU A 491 11.39 6.48 14.55
N ARG A 492 11.02 6.79 15.79
CA ARG A 492 11.24 5.95 16.98
C ARG A 492 9.89 5.51 17.56
N PRO A 493 9.32 4.39 17.07
CA PRO A 493 8.04 3.88 17.57
C PRO A 493 8.14 3.57 19.06
N ARG A 494 7.33 4.27 19.87
CA ARG A 494 7.28 4.08 21.33
C ARG A 494 6.34 2.91 21.66
N PRO A 495 6.86 1.78 22.20
CA PRO A 495 6.04 0.58 22.40
C PRO A 495 4.86 0.82 23.33
N ALA A 496 5.02 1.68 24.35
CA ALA A 496 3.96 2.02 25.30
C ALA A 496 2.77 2.75 24.64
N LEU A 497 3.03 3.69 23.72
CA LEU A 497 1.99 4.42 22.99
C LEU A 497 1.25 3.47 22.04
N LEU A 498 1.99 2.59 21.35
CA LEU A 498 1.43 1.61 20.42
C LEU A 498 0.59 0.55 21.14
N SER A 499 1.06 0.05 22.29
CA SER A 499 0.29 -0.86 23.13
C SER A 499 -0.97 -0.18 23.69
N ALA A 500 -0.86 1.07 24.16
CA ALA A 500 -2.01 1.81 24.66
C ALA A 500 -3.04 2.04 23.54
N GLY A 501 -2.62 2.48 22.36
CA GLY A 501 -3.50 2.66 21.20
C GLY A 501 -4.18 1.36 20.78
N LEU A 502 -3.45 0.24 20.77
CA LEU A 502 -4.01 -1.09 20.47
C LEU A 502 -5.05 -1.51 21.51
N LEU A 503 -4.73 -1.40 22.80
CA LEU A 503 -5.63 -1.79 23.89
C LEU A 503 -6.88 -0.92 23.94
N VAL A 504 -6.75 0.40 23.74
CA VAL A 504 -7.88 1.32 23.65
C VAL A 504 -8.75 0.97 22.45
N THR A 505 -8.18 0.68 21.29
CA THR A 505 -8.96 0.26 20.11
C THR A 505 -9.68 -1.07 20.37
N PHE A 506 -9.00 -2.05 20.95
CA PHE A 506 -9.57 -3.35 21.29
C PHE A 506 -10.73 -3.21 22.28
N ALA A 507 -10.55 -2.43 23.35
CA ALA A 507 -11.59 -2.14 24.33
C ALA A 507 -12.77 -1.41 23.69
N ALA A 508 -12.52 -0.43 22.81
CA ALA A 508 -13.56 0.31 22.11
C ALA A 508 -14.42 -0.62 21.23
N LEU A 509 -13.78 -1.51 20.48
CA LEU A 509 -14.47 -2.49 19.63
C LEU A 509 -15.34 -3.46 20.43
N HIS A 510 -14.86 -3.97 21.57
CA HIS A 510 -15.59 -4.97 22.35
C HIS A 510 -16.63 -4.37 23.33
N SER A 511 -16.39 -3.16 23.84
CA SER A 511 -17.32 -2.50 24.77
C SER A 511 -18.47 -1.77 24.08
N ALA A 512 -18.26 -1.18 22.90
CA ALA A 512 -19.31 -0.41 22.23
C ALA A 512 -20.58 -1.22 21.92
N PRO A 513 -20.50 -2.44 21.37
CA PRO A 513 -21.66 -3.30 21.20
C PRO A 513 -22.31 -3.68 22.54
N ALA A 514 -21.50 -4.04 23.54
CA ALA A 514 -22.00 -4.48 24.84
C ALA A 514 -22.78 -3.38 25.59
N VAL A 515 -22.30 -2.14 25.55
CA VAL A 515 -22.98 -0.98 26.17
C VAL A 515 -24.30 -0.66 25.47
N LEU A 516 -24.43 -1.00 24.17
CA LEU A 516 -25.66 -0.86 23.39
C LEU A 516 -26.60 -2.07 23.52
N GLY A 517 -26.34 -2.97 24.49
CA GLY A 517 -27.15 -4.18 24.73
C GLY A 517 -26.83 -5.35 23.78
N TRP A 518 -25.81 -5.23 22.93
CA TRP A 518 -25.36 -6.27 22.01
C TRP A 518 -24.25 -7.10 22.69
N GLU A 519 -24.67 -8.00 23.58
CA GLU A 519 -23.75 -8.90 24.26
C GLU A 519 -23.32 -10.08 23.35
N PRO A 520 -22.06 -10.55 23.47
CA PRO A 520 -21.61 -11.74 22.74
C PRO A 520 -22.43 -12.97 23.15
N GLU A 521 -22.76 -13.84 22.19
CA GLU A 521 -23.40 -15.11 22.50
C GLU A 521 -22.45 -16.02 23.31
N PRO A 522 -22.94 -16.72 24.35
CA PRO A 522 -22.12 -17.64 25.12
C PRO A 522 -21.67 -18.81 24.25
N VAL A 523 -20.35 -19.03 24.17
CA VAL A 523 -19.79 -20.13 23.39
C VAL A 523 -20.11 -21.46 24.06
N ARG A 524 -20.56 -22.43 23.25
CA ARG A 524 -20.84 -23.81 23.68
C ARG A 524 -19.76 -24.76 23.21
N GLY A 525 -19.49 -25.79 24.01
CA GLY A 525 -18.55 -26.86 23.67
C GLY A 525 -17.58 -27.23 24.79
N ALA A 526 -17.10 -28.47 24.74
CA ALA A 526 -16.29 -29.11 25.78
C ALA A 526 -15.00 -28.35 26.14
N TRP A 527 -14.39 -27.65 25.17
CA TRP A 527 -13.18 -26.83 25.38
C TRP A 527 -13.43 -25.59 26.24
N TYR A 528 -14.67 -25.13 26.36
CA TYR A 528 -15.03 -23.87 27.02
C TYR A 528 -15.84 -24.11 28.31
N GLU A 529 -16.81 -25.03 28.29
CA GLU A 529 -17.73 -25.25 29.41
C GLU A 529 -17.05 -25.78 30.68
N SER A 530 -16.13 -26.74 30.53
CA SER A 530 -15.38 -27.31 31.67
C SER A 530 -14.48 -26.28 32.37
N PRO A 531 -13.59 -25.54 31.67
CA PRO A 531 -12.78 -24.50 32.32
C PRO A 531 -13.62 -23.31 32.81
N ALA A 532 -14.69 -22.92 32.10
CA ALA A 532 -15.56 -21.84 32.55
C ALA A 532 -16.34 -22.21 33.82
N GLY A 533 -16.82 -23.46 33.96
CA GLY A 533 -17.49 -23.94 35.17
C GLY A 533 -16.55 -24.03 36.38
N PHE A 534 -15.30 -24.46 36.16
CA PHE A 534 -14.28 -24.45 37.20
C PHE A 534 -13.93 -23.01 37.64
N LEU A 535 -13.73 -22.09 36.70
CA LEU A 535 -13.44 -20.69 37.01
C LEU A 535 -14.63 -19.98 37.67
N ALA A 536 -15.87 -20.27 37.26
CA ALA A 536 -17.06 -19.73 37.88
C ALA A 536 -17.18 -20.15 39.35
N SER A 537 -16.96 -21.43 39.64
CA SER A 537 -16.99 -21.94 41.02
C SER A 537 -15.85 -21.39 41.88
N ALA A 538 -14.65 -21.24 41.31
CA ALA A 538 -13.52 -20.61 42.00
C ALA A 538 -13.70 -19.10 42.24
N ALA A 539 -14.39 -18.41 41.33
CA ALA A 539 -14.69 -16.97 41.44
C ALA A 539 -15.97 -16.66 42.22
N GLY A 540 -16.73 -17.67 42.65
CA GLY A 540 -18.00 -17.50 43.37
C GLY A 540 -19.14 -16.94 42.51
N LEU A 541 -19.14 -17.21 41.21
CA LEU A 541 -20.20 -16.76 40.29
C LEU A 541 -21.36 -17.77 40.26
N ASP A 542 -22.60 -17.27 40.29
CA ASP A 542 -23.83 -18.10 40.24
C ASP A 542 -24.01 -18.84 38.91
N SER A 543 -23.38 -18.36 37.82
CA SER A 543 -23.40 -19.00 36.51
C SER A 543 -22.07 -18.83 35.76
N PRO A 544 -21.66 -19.82 34.94
CA PRO A 544 -20.49 -19.70 34.06
C PRO A 544 -20.77 -18.88 32.80
N GLU A 545 -22.00 -18.42 32.61
CA GLU A 545 -22.45 -17.74 31.39
C GLU A 545 -21.68 -16.45 31.09
N PRO A 546 -21.42 -15.55 32.06
CA PRO A 546 -20.62 -14.35 31.81
C PRO A 546 -19.20 -14.69 31.33
N LEU A 547 -18.61 -15.76 31.88
CA LEU A 547 -17.29 -16.23 31.45
C LEU A 547 -17.35 -16.76 30.02
N LEU A 548 -18.36 -17.57 29.68
CA LEU A 548 -18.52 -18.11 28.32
C LEU A 548 -18.76 -17.04 27.25
N ARG A 549 -19.36 -15.89 27.62
CA ARG A 549 -19.54 -14.74 26.71
C ARG A 549 -18.23 -14.02 26.41
N TRP A 550 -17.37 -13.82 27.42
CA TRP A 550 -16.17 -12.99 27.30
C TRP A 550 -14.86 -13.76 27.08
N LEU A 551 -14.85 -15.08 27.32
CA LEU A 551 -13.66 -15.91 27.13
C LEU A 551 -13.08 -15.83 25.70
N PRO A 552 -13.88 -15.84 24.62
CA PRO A 552 -13.32 -15.74 23.26
C PRO A 552 -12.60 -14.42 23.00
N ALA A 553 -13.12 -13.30 23.50
CA ALA A 553 -12.47 -11.99 23.40
C ALA A 553 -11.14 -11.98 24.18
N PHE A 554 -11.12 -12.59 25.37
CA PHE A 554 -9.88 -12.76 26.13
C PHE A 554 -8.85 -13.62 25.39
N CYS A 555 -9.27 -14.76 24.81
CA CYS A 555 -8.42 -15.60 23.97
C CYS A 555 -7.89 -14.83 22.75
N GLN A 556 -8.72 -14.01 22.10
CA GLN A 556 -8.31 -13.16 20.98
C GLN A 556 -7.24 -12.15 21.38
N LEU A 557 -7.36 -11.51 22.55
CA LEU A 557 -6.34 -10.61 23.06
C LEU A 557 -5.00 -11.35 23.26
N LEU A 558 -5.04 -12.56 23.82
CA LEU A 558 -3.85 -13.39 23.97
C LEU A 558 -3.26 -13.84 22.62
N CYS A 559 -4.10 -14.10 21.62
CA CYS A 559 -3.66 -14.39 20.23
C CYS A 559 -2.84 -13.24 19.67
N LEU A 560 -3.28 -11.99 19.89
CA LEU A 560 -2.55 -10.80 19.43
C LEU A 560 -1.17 -10.70 20.09
N VAL A 561 -1.06 -11.05 21.37
CA VAL A 561 0.23 -11.10 22.08
C VAL A 561 1.15 -12.18 21.50
N ALA A 562 0.61 -13.38 21.25
CA ALA A 562 1.37 -14.48 20.64
C ALA A 562 1.85 -14.12 19.22
N VAL A 563 0.98 -13.53 18.40
CA VAL A 563 1.34 -13.06 17.06
C VAL A 563 2.41 -11.97 17.11
N LEU A 564 2.32 -11.00 18.03
CA LEU A 564 3.37 -10.00 18.19
C LEU A 564 4.72 -10.64 18.54
N ALA A 565 4.73 -11.68 19.38
CA ALA A 565 5.95 -12.43 19.70
C ALA A 565 6.51 -13.16 18.46
N ILE A 566 5.65 -13.74 17.62
CA ILE A 566 6.03 -14.39 16.36
C ILE A 566 6.61 -13.36 15.37
N LEU A 567 5.95 -12.21 15.21
CA LEU A 567 6.40 -11.14 14.30
C LEU A 567 7.73 -10.53 14.74
N ARG A 568 8.01 -10.47 16.05
CA ARG A 568 9.35 -10.08 16.53
C ARG A 568 10.44 -11.05 16.10
N ALA A 569 10.12 -12.32 15.88
CA ALA A 569 11.08 -13.31 15.41
C ALA A 569 11.35 -13.24 13.89
N THR A 570 10.53 -12.54 13.10
CA THR A 570 10.66 -12.47 11.64
C THR A 570 11.55 -11.32 11.15
N GLY A 571 12.03 -10.45 12.05
CA GLY A 571 12.90 -9.32 11.71
C GLY A 571 12.18 -8.18 10.96
N LEU A 572 10.84 -8.18 10.94
CA LEU A 572 10.06 -7.08 10.38
C LEU A 572 10.32 -5.77 11.14
N PRO A 573 10.26 -4.60 10.47
CA PRO A 573 10.37 -3.31 11.15
C PRO A 573 9.24 -3.16 12.19
N VAL A 574 9.56 -2.55 13.32
CA VAL A 574 8.64 -2.43 14.48
C VAL A 574 7.30 -1.81 14.07
N ALA A 575 7.31 -0.81 13.20
CA ALA A 575 6.10 -0.20 12.64
C ALA A 575 5.18 -1.22 11.93
N ALA A 576 5.75 -2.10 11.10
CA ALA A 576 4.99 -3.13 10.39
C ALA A 576 4.44 -4.20 11.35
N GLN A 577 5.18 -4.54 12.41
CA GLN A 577 4.70 -5.48 13.43
C GLN A 577 3.44 -4.94 14.12
N TRP A 578 3.49 -3.71 14.60
CA TRP A 578 2.36 -3.10 15.31
C TRP A 578 1.17 -2.81 14.39
N GLY A 579 1.42 -2.34 13.17
CA GLY A 579 0.36 -2.18 12.17
C GLY A 579 -0.35 -3.50 11.83
N ALA A 580 0.40 -4.60 11.68
CA ALA A 580 -0.18 -5.92 11.45
C ALA A 580 -1.02 -6.41 12.64
N VAL A 581 -0.54 -6.24 13.87
CA VAL A 581 -1.28 -6.65 15.08
C VAL A 581 -2.55 -5.82 15.27
N TRP A 582 -2.50 -4.52 14.98
CA TRP A 582 -3.69 -3.66 15.05
C TRP A 582 -4.75 -4.05 14.01
N LEU A 583 -4.34 -4.34 12.78
CA LEU A 583 -5.26 -4.86 11.75
C LEU A 583 -5.89 -6.20 12.18
N LEU A 584 -5.10 -7.10 12.76
CA LEU A 584 -5.61 -8.38 13.27
C LEU A 584 -6.60 -8.19 14.42
N ALA A 585 -6.44 -7.16 15.25
CA ALA A 585 -7.40 -6.84 16.30
C ALA A 585 -8.77 -6.45 15.70
N VAL A 586 -8.76 -5.59 14.68
CA VAL A 586 -9.97 -5.14 13.97
C VAL A 586 -10.62 -6.29 13.19
N CYS A 587 -9.83 -7.05 12.44
CA CYS A 587 -10.31 -8.23 11.70
C CYS A 587 -10.86 -9.32 12.62
N GLY A 588 -10.20 -9.56 13.74
CA GLY A 588 -10.65 -10.55 14.73
C GLY A 588 -12.00 -10.16 15.34
N TRP A 589 -12.23 -8.87 15.61
CA TRP A 589 -13.53 -8.38 16.05
C TRP A 589 -14.60 -8.53 14.97
N ALA A 590 -14.31 -8.15 13.72
CA ALA A 590 -15.25 -8.31 12.60
C ALA A 590 -15.64 -9.79 12.37
N LEU A 591 -14.72 -10.70 12.66
CA LEU A 591 -14.90 -12.15 12.57
C LEU A 591 -15.20 -12.81 13.93
N GLN A 592 -15.67 -12.05 14.94
CA GLN A 592 -15.82 -12.59 16.30
C GLN A 592 -16.75 -13.80 16.37
N ARG A 593 -17.86 -13.78 15.62
CA ARG A 593 -18.84 -14.89 15.59
C ARG A 593 -18.25 -16.18 15.03
N PRO A 594 -17.67 -16.19 13.81
CA PRO A 594 -17.04 -17.41 13.28
C PRO A 594 -15.76 -17.83 14.03
N LEU A 595 -15.04 -16.91 14.67
CA LEU A 595 -13.81 -17.23 15.41
C LEU A 595 -14.08 -17.74 16.84
N ALA A 596 -15.22 -17.39 17.44
CA ALA A 596 -15.55 -17.72 18.83
C ALA A 596 -15.34 -19.20 19.21
N PRO A 597 -15.79 -20.21 18.45
CA PRO A 597 -15.58 -21.61 18.82
C PRO A 597 -14.11 -22.06 18.69
N VAL A 598 -13.32 -21.40 17.84
CA VAL A 598 -11.92 -21.79 17.55
C VAL A 598 -10.90 -20.92 18.29
N ALA A 599 -11.34 -19.92 19.05
CA ALA A 599 -10.45 -18.94 19.71
C ALA A 599 -9.43 -19.60 20.65
N LEU A 600 -9.85 -20.54 21.50
CA LEU A 600 -9.00 -21.24 22.45
C LEU A 600 -7.98 -22.19 21.78
N PRO A 601 -8.36 -23.10 20.86
CA PRO A 601 -7.39 -23.93 20.16
C PRO A 601 -6.43 -23.10 19.29
N LEU A 602 -6.91 -22.02 18.67
CA LEU A 602 -6.05 -21.09 17.92
C LEU A 602 -5.01 -20.44 18.84
N GLN A 603 -5.41 -20.02 20.04
CA GLN A 603 -4.51 -19.42 21.01
C GLN A 603 -3.42 -20.38 21.49
N LEU A 604 -3.78 -21.64 21.76
CA LEU A 604 -2.82 -22.68 22.13
C LEU A 604 -1.80 -22.93 21.01
N LEU A 605 -2.28 -23.04 19.76
CA LEU A 605 -1.43 -23.22 18.59
C LEU A 605 -0.43 -22.07 18.42
N LEU A 606 -0.90 -20.82 18.48
CA LEU A 606 -0.06 -19.63 18.34
C LEU A 606 0.96 -19.51 19.48
N SER A 607 0.56 -19.85 20.71
CA SER A 607 1.46 -19.85 21.87
C SER A 607 2.55 -20.89 21.73
N CYS A 608 2.21 -22.12 21.29
CA CYS A 608 3.19 -23.17 21.01
C CYS A 608 4.18 -22.74 19.91
N LEU A 609 3.69 -22.09 18.85
CA LEU A 609 4.54 -21.61 17.76
C LEU A 609 5.47 -20.48 18.22
N ALA A 610 4.97 -19.54 19.03
CA ALA A 610 5.78 -18.49 19.65
C ALA A 610 6.87 -19.06 20.57
N LEU A 611 6.53 -20.03 21.43
CA LEU A 611 7.47 -20.75 22.29
C LEU A 611 8.51 -21.52 21.49
N GLY A 612 8.12 -22.19 20.41
CA GLY A 612 9.02 -22.91 19.51
C GLY A 612 10.03 -21.99 18.84
N LEU A 613 9.57 -20.85 18.30
CA LEU A 613 10.45 -19.84 17.71
C LEU A 613 11.40 -19.23 18.74
N TRP A 614 10.90 -18.94 19.95
CA TRP A 614 11.72 -18.46 21.05
C TRP A 614 12.81 -19.47 21.43
N TYR A 615 12.46 -20.75 21.56
CA TYR A 615 13.41 -21.83 21.85
C TYR A 615 14.48 -21.95 20.75
N ILE A 616 14.08 -21.98 19.48
CA ILE A 616 15.00 -22.05 18.33
C ILE A 616 15.97 -20.86 18.32
N SER A 617 15.47 -19.65 18.59
CA SER A 617 16.28 -18.44 18.65
C SER A 617 17.33 -18.51 19.76
N ARG A 618 16.96 -19.03 20.95
CA ARG A 618 17.85 -19.19 22.10
C ARG A 618 18.92 -20.25 21.86
N VAL A 619 18.56 -21.38 21.23
CA VAL A 619 19.50 -22.46 20.89
C VAL A 619 20.50 -21.99 19.83
N ARG A 620 20.06 -21.28 18.78
CA ARG A 620 20.96 -20.67 17.79
C ARG A 620 21.88 -19.62 18.40
N GLY A 621 21.38 -18.83 19.35
CA GLY A 621 22.16 -17.85 20.09
C GLY A 621 23.26 -18.48 20.96
N ARG A 622 22.96 -19.59 21.65
CA ARG A 622 23.95 -20.36 22.41
C ARG A 622 25.04 -20.95 21.51
N ARG A 623 24.68 -21.65 20.42
CA ARG A 623 25.66 -22.20 19.47
C ARG A 623 26.59 -21.14 18.86
N ARG A 624 26.09 -19.93 18.59
CA ARG A 624 26.92 -18.81 18.11
C ARG A 624 27.85 -18.26 19.18
N ARG A 625 27.47 -18.27 20.46
CA ARG A 625 28.35 -17.88 21.58
C ARG A 625 29.42 -18.93 21.84
N ASP A 626 29.05 -20.21 21.82
CA ASP A 626 30.00 -21.31 22.01
C ASP A 626 31.04 -21.30 20.88
N ALA A 627 30.61 -21.18 19.61
CA ALA A 627 31.53 -21.08 18.47
C ALA A 627 32.47 -19.86 18.52
N ARG A 628 32.02 -18.72 19.09
CA ARG A 628 32.88 -17.55 19.30
C ARG A 628 33.86 -17.73 20.46
N SER A 629 33.51 -18.51 21.48
CA SER A 629 34.44 -18.84 22.57
C SER A 629 35.53 -19.81 22.13
N THR A 630 35.21 -20.77 21.24
CA THR A 630 36.21 -21.71 20.70
C THR A 630 37.17 -21.03 19.70
N SER A 631 36.70 -20.01 18.97
CA SER A 631 37.55 -19.23 18.06
C SER A 631 38.38 -18.13 18.74
N ALA A 632 38.18 -17.88 20.03
CA ALA A 632 38.95 -16.92 20.82
C ALA A 632 40.00 -17.60 21.71
N GLN A 633 40.00 -18.94 21.78
CA GLN A 633 40.97 -19.76 22.50
C GLN A 633 42.01 -20.43 21.58
N ASN A 634 41.76 -20.44 20.26
CA ASN A 634 42.76 -20.72 19.22
C ASN A 634 43.21 -19.40 18.60
#